data_AF-A0A9P0NTV5-F1
#
_entry.id   AF-A0A9P0NTV5-F1
#
_cell.length_a   1.000
_cell.length_b   1.000
_cell.length_c   1.000
_cell.angle_alpha   90.00
_cell.angle_beta   90.00
_cell.angle_gamma   90.00
#
_symmetry.space_group_name_H-M   'P 1'
#
loop_
_entity.id
_entity.type
_entity.pdbx_description
1 polymer ?
#
loop_
_entity_poly.entity_id
_entity_poly.type
_entity_poly.pdbx_seq_one_letter_code
_entity_poly.pdbx_strand_id
1 'polypeptide(L)'
;MPKKPAADDEEPDPTPYLFVSLEQKRIDQTKPYDAKKSCWVPDDKEGFVLGEIKGTKGDLVTVAIPGGEEKTFKKDNVYQVNPPKYEKVEDMADLTYLNDAAVLHNLKQRYYAKLIYTYSGLFCVAINPYKRFPVYTNRCAKLYRGKRRNEVPPHIFAISDGAYVNMLTNHENQSMLITGESGAGKTENTKKVIAYFATVGASSKKGETEKKANLEDQVVQTNPVLEAFGNAKTVRNDNSSRFGKFIRIHFGPTGKLAGADIETYLLEKARVISQQTLERSYHIFYQLMSGSVPGVKEKCLLSNNVNDYNFVSQGKTTIPNVDDGEEFKITDEAFDILGFTPEEKENVYKITAAVMHMGTMKFKQRGREEQAEADGLEDGERVGKLLGVDAASLYTAFVKPRIKVGNEFVTQGRNVNQVNYSVGAMSKAVFDRLFKFLVKKCNETLDTKQKRQHFIGVLDIAGFEIFDFNSFEQLCINFTNEKLQQFFNHHMFVLEQEEYQREGIEWAFIDFGMDLAACIELIEKPMGILSILEEESMFPKATDKTFEEKLNTNHLGKSPNFQKPKPPKPGQQAAHFTLGHYAGNVPYNITGWLEKNKDPLNDTVVDLFKKGTNALVQEIFSDHPGQTGAAAAEKGAKRAKGSSFQTVSSLYREQLNNLMTTLRSTQPHFVRCIIPNELKQPGVIDSHLVMHQLTCNGVLEGIRICRKGFPNRMVYPDFKLRYKILNPAGAQKESDPKKCAGVILEATGLEADLYRLGHTKVFFRAGVLGQMEELRDERLGKIVTWMQSWARGYLSRKEFKKLQEQRLALQVCQRNLRKYLKLRTWPWYKLWQKVRPLLNVEEEAEAKADLQRQLSKANADAQLWRQKYESEGVARSEELEEAKRKLQARLAEAEETIESLNQKCVALEKTKQRLATEVEDLQLEVDRANAIANAAEKKQKAFDKIIGEWKLKVDDLAAELDASQKECRNYSTELFRLKGAYEESQEQLEAVRRENKNLADEVKDLLDQIGEGGRNIHEIEKARKRLEAEKDELQAALEEAEAANASLSAAKRKLETELQTLHSDLDELLNEAKNSEEKAKKAMVDAARLADELRAEQDHAQTQEKLRKALEAQIKDLQVRLDEAEANALKGT
;
A
#
# COMPACT_ATOMS: atom_id res chain seq x y z
N MET A 1 27.43 54.37 -10.83
CA MET A 1 27.83 53.59 -12.01
C MET A 1 26.57 53.16 -12.74
N PRO A 2 26.45 53.38 -14.07
CA PRO A 2 25.33 52.86 -14.83
C PRO A 2 25.39 51.32 -14.85
N LYS A 3 24.24 50.66 -14.64
CA LYS A 3 24.10 49.21 -14.73
C LYS A 3 24.60 48.77 -16.12
N LYS A 4 25.58 47.87 -16.16
CA LYS A 4 25.91 47.12 -17.37
C LYS A 4 24.61 46.49 -17.92
N PRO A 5 24.35 46.52 -19.23
CA PRO A 5 23.29 45.71 -19.80
C PRO A 5 23.59 44.25 -19.46
N ALA A 6 22.57 43.54 -18.97
CA ALA A 6 22.67 42.12 -18.63
C ALA A 6 23.12 41.35 -19.87
N ALA A 7 24.11 40.48 -19.72
CA ALA A 7 24.44 39.50 -20.74
C ALA A 7 23.28 38.49 -20.83
N ASP A 8 22.97 38.02 -22.03
CA ASP A 8 21.90 37.04 -22.30
C ASP A 8 22.09 35.66 -21.61
N ASP A 9 23.16 35.48 -20.82
CA ASP A 9 23.51 34.24 -20.10
C ASP A 9 23.22 34.26 -18.58
N GLU A 10 22.63 35.32 -18.01
CA GLU A 10 22.30 35.32 -16.57
C GLU A 10 20.98 34.56 -16.28
N GLU A 11 21.05 33.47 -15.49
CA GLU A 11 19.87 32.73 -15.00
C GLU A 11 18.80 33.70 -14.44
N PRO A 12 17.51 33.56 -14.83
CA PRO A 12 16.45 34.49 -14.44
C PRO A 12 16.30 34.58 -12.92
N ASP A 13 16.04 35.78 -12.40
CA ASP A 13 15.94 36.04 -10.96
C ASP A 13 14.69 35.35 -10.37
N PRO A 14 14.85 34.39 -9.42
CA PRO A 14 13.73 33.70 -8.80
C PRO A 14 12.97 34.56 -7.79
N THR A 15 13.56 35.67 -7.31
CA THR A 15 13.07 36.46 -6.17
C THR A 15 11.60 36.91 -6.28
N PRO A 16 11.10 37.41 -7.43
CA PRO A 16 9.70 37.85 -7.57
C PRO A 16 8.66 36.74 -7.41
N TYR A 17 9.08 35.47 -7.56
CA TYR A 17 8.22 34.29 -7.48
C TYR A 17 8.40 33.52 -6.16
N LEU A 18 9.29 33.98 -5.29
CA LEU A 18 9.57 33.41 -3.97
C LEU A 18 9.13 34.34 -2.83
N PHE A 19 9.26 35.66 -3.03
CA PHE A 19 9.00 36.66 -2.01
C PHE A 19 7.82 37.56 -2.38
N VAL A 20 6.99 37.89 -1.39
CA VAL A 20 6.03 39.00 -1.52
C VAL A 20 6.82 40.31 -1.52
N SER A 21 6.58 41.19 -2.49
CA SER A 21 7.25 42.50 -2.54
C SER A 21 6.92 43.35 -1.31
N LEU A 22 7.89 44.13 -0.83
CA LEU A 22 7.71 45.02 0.33
C LEU A 22 6.59 46.05 0.09
N GLU A 23 6.47 46.53 -1.14
CA GLU A 23 5.40 47.44 -1.55
C GLU A 23 4.01 46.77 -1.43
N GLN A 24 3.88 45.53 -1.90
CA GLN A 24 2.63 44.79 -1.77
C GLN A 24 2.28 44.52 -0.30
N LYS A 25 3.25 44.12 0.53
CA LYS A 25 3.03 43.95 1.98
C LYS A 25 2.50 45.23 2.63
N ARG A 26 3.03 46.40 2.23
CA ARG A 26 2.57 47.69 2.76
C ARG A 26 1.13 48.00 2.33
N ILE A 27 0.78 47.78 1.07
CA ILE A 27 -0.58 47.98 0.54
C ILE A 27 -1.58 47.08 1.29
N ASP A 28 -1.23 45.79 1.41
CA ASP A 28 -2.05 44.79 2.08
C ASP A 28 -2.31 45.17 3.55
N GLN A 29 -1.28 45.62 4.28
CA GLN A 29 -1.41 46.07 5.67
C GLN A 29 -2.29 47.32 5.86
N THR A 30 -2.43 48.15 4.81
CA THR A 30 -3.24 49.38 4.87
C THR A 30 -4.73 49.17 4.56
N LYS A 31 -5.16 47.94 4.26
CA LYS A 31 -6.58 47.66 3.95
C LYS A 31 -7.50 47.91 5.16
N PRO A 32 -8.68 48.53 4.96
CA PRO A 32 -9.64 48.75 6.04
C PRO A 32 -10.11 47.42 6.64
N TYR A 33 -10.07 47.31 7.97
CA TYR A 33 -10.49 46.11 8.69
C TYR A 33 -11.15 46.49 10.01
N ASP A 34 -12.33 45.93 10.26
CA ASP A 34 -13.03 46.03 11.54
C ASP A 34 -13.21 44.62 12.11
N ALA A 35 -12.47 44.31 13.18
CA ALA A 35 -12.46 42.99 13.81
C ALA A 35 -13.84 42.53 14.32
N LYS A 36 -14.78 43.46 14.58
CA LYS A 36 -16.11 43.13 15.10
C LYS A 36 -17.16 42.96 14.01
N LYS A 37 -16.93 43.55 12.83
CA LYS A 37 -17.91 43.57 11.73
C LYS A 37 -17.50 42.72 10.54
N SER A 38 -16.20 42.58 10.26
CA SER A 38 -15.73 41.81 9.12
C SER A 38 -15.90 40.30 9.36
N CYS A 39 -16.61 39.63 8.46
CA CYS A 39 -16.82 38.18 8.51
C CYS A 39 -16.68 37.53 7.14
N TRP A 40 -16.44 36.22 7.11
CA TRP A 40 -16.53 35.40 5.91
C TRP A 40 -17.89 34.70 5.88
N VAL A 41 -18.52 34.69 4.72
CA VAL A 41 -19.77 33.97 4.48
C VAL A 41 -19.67 33.09 3.22
N PRO A 42 -20.39 31.95 3.16
CA PRO A 42 -20.39 31.08 1.99
C PRO A 42 -20.94 31.79 0.76
N ASP A 43 -20.37 31.49 -0.41
CA ASP A 43 -20.82 31.98 -1.71
C ASP A 43 -20.80 30.87 -2.76
N ASP A 44 -21.79 30.85 -3.65
CA ASP A 44 -21.95 29.80 -4.66
C ASP A 44 -20.89 29.86 -5.77
N LYS A 45 -20.21 30.99 -5.99
CA LYS A 45 -19.18 31.14 -7.04
C LYS A 45 -17.76 31.17 -6.48
N GLU A 46 -17.53 31.98 -5.45
CA GLU A 46 -16.21 32.24 -4.88
C GLU A 46 -15.89 31.31 -3.69
N GLY A 47 -16.81 30.43 -3.31
CA GLY A 47 -16.73 29.56 -2.13
C GLY A 47 -16.98 30.34 -0.84
N PHE A 48 -16.17 31.37 -0.59
CA PHE A 48 -16.35 32.31 0.52
C PHE A 48 -16.07 33.75 0.08
N VAL A 49 -16.87 34.69 0.59
CA VAL A 49 -16.71 36.12 0.34
C VAL A 49 -16.63 36.91 1.64
N LEU A 50 -15.93 38.04 1.59
CA LEU A 50 -15.79 38.95 2.71
C LEU A 50 -17.07 39.79 2.85
N GLY A 51 -17.76 39.67 3.98
CA GLY A 51 -18.96 40.44 4.31
C GLY A 51 -18.79 41.33 5.54
N GLU A 52 -19.76 42.23 5.74
CA GLU A 52 -19.86 43.08 6.92
C GLU A 52 -21.15 42.78 7.70
N ILE A 53 -21.03 42.42 8.97
CA ILE A 53 -22.17 42.16 9.85
C ILE A 53 -22.95 43.48 10.08
N LYS A 54 -24.24 43.47 9.72
CA LYS A 54 -25.17 44.59 9.95
C LYS A 54 -26.05 44.39 11.19
N GLY A 55 -26.37 43.15 11.53
CA GLY A 55 -27.15 42.84 12.73
C GLY A 55 -27.17 41.36 13.07
N THR A 56 -27.44 41.05 14.34
CA THR A 56 -27.57 39.69 14.84
C THR A 56 -28.90 39.54 15.57
N LYS A 57 -29.73 38.58 15.14
CA LYS A 57 -31.03 38.23 15.74
C LYS A 57 -31.01 36.76 16.13
N GLY A 58 -30.71 36.47 17.40
CA GLY A 58 -30.57 35.09 17.88
C GLY A 58 -29.45 34.34 17.15
N ASP A 59 -29.78 33.20 16.54
CA ASP A 59 -28.86 32.36 15.76
C ASP A 59 -28.71 32.80 14.29
N LEU A 60 -29.34 33.91 13.89
CA LEU A 60 -29.25 34.46 12.55
C LEU A 60 -28.45 35.76 12.55
N VAL A 61 -27.53 35.88 11.59
CA VAL A 61 -26.66 37.04 11.39
C VAL A 61 -26.92 37.61 9.99
N THR A 62 -27.32 38.88 9.93
CA THR A 62 -27.49 39.60 8.67
C THR A 62 -26.16 40.24 8.27
N VAL A 63 -25.67 39.89 7.10
CA VAL A 63 -24.36 40.26 6.55
C VAL A 63 -24.54 40.93 5.20
N ALA A 64 -23.94 42.10 5.02
CA ALA A 64 -23.82 42.74 3.71
C ALA A 64 -22.66 42.11 2.94
N ILE A 65 -22.94 41.55 1.76
CA ILE A 65 -21.94 40.91 0.88
C ILE A 65 -21.41 41.88 -0.20
N PRO A 66 -20.27 41.56 -0.83
CA PRO A 66 -19.72 42.38 -1.92
C PRO A 66 -20.73 42.49 -3.06
N GLY A 67 -21.16 43.73 -3.38
CA GLY A 67 -22.27 43.99 -4.30
C GLY A 67 -23.47 44.70 -3.64
N GLY A 68 -23.47 44.86 -2.32
CA GLY A 68 -24.46 45.65 -1.58
C GLY A 68 -25.74 44.89 -1.21
N GLU A 69 -25.83 43.60 -1.54
CA GLU A 69 -26.92 42.72 -1.12
C GLU A 69 -26.76 42.33 0.35
N GLU A 70 -27.85 42.35 1.13
CA GLU A 70 -27.85 41.87 2.51
C GLU A 70 -28.47 40.47 2.58
N LYS A 71 -27.68 39.49 3.02
CA LYS A 71 -28.12 38.11 3.21
C LYS A 71 -28.07 37.72 4.68
N THR A 72 -29.01 36.88 5.09
CA THR A 72 -29.06 36.38 6.47
C THR A 72 -28.54 34.95 6.50
N PHE A 73 -27.53 34.71 7.33
CA PHE A 73 -26.88 33.41 7.50
C PHE A 73 -27.10 32.91 8.93
N LYS A 74 -26.99 31.59 9.12
CA LYS A 74 -26.86 31.02 10.47
C LYS A 74 -25.52 31.45 11.06
N LYS A 75 -25.49 31.72 12.36
CA LYS A 75 -24.29 32.15 13.09
C LYS A 75 -23.11 31.19 12.90
N ASP A 76 -23.37 29.89 12.82
CA ASP A 76 -22.35 28.86 12.60
C ASP A 76 -21.70 28.93 11.21
N ASN A 77 -22.37 29.54 10.23
CA ASN A 77 -21.85 29.72 8.87
C ASN A 77 -21.14 31.08 8.68
N VAL A 78 -21.00 31.88 9.74
CA VAL A 78 -20.33 33.18 9.68
C VAL A 78 -18.98 33.08 10.37
N TYR A 79 -17.89 33.10 9.60
CA TYR A 79 -16.54 32.91 10.12
C TYR A 79 -15.82 34.24 10.37
N GLN A 80 -14.92 34.27 11.34
CA GLN A 80 -14.11 35.46 11.65
C GLN A 80 -13.01 35.70 10.60
N VAL A 81 -12.76 36.96 10.29
CA VAL A 81 -11.75 37.38 9.30
C VAL A 81 -10.43 37.65 10.00
N ASN A 82 -9.31 37.21 9.40
CA ASN A 82 -7.99 37.55 9.91
C ASN A 82 -7.63 39.01 9.60
N PRO A 83 -6.92 39.71 10.50
CA PRO A 83 -6.42 41.06 10.21
C PRO A 83 -5.54 41.10 8.95
N PRO A 84 -5.51 42.21 8.18
CA PRO A 84 -4.77 42.32 6.92
C PRO A 84 -3.26 42.08 7.02
N LYS A 85 -2.67 42.17 8.22
CA LYS A 85 -1.27 41.78 8.48
C LYS A 85 -0.97 40.30 8.16
N TYR A 86 -2.02 39.47 8.08
CA TYR A 86 -1.95 38.05 7.73
C TYR A 86 -2.28 37.76 6.26
N GLU A 87 -2.27 38.77 5.39
CA GLU A 87 -2.37 38.51 3.95
C GLU A 87 -1.09 37.88 3.39
N LYS A 88 -1.28 36.85 2.54
CA LYS A 88 -0.21 36.11 1.86
C LYS A 88 0.83 35.51 2.81
N VAL A 89 0.42 35.10 3.99
CA VAL A 89 1.27 34.48 5.02
C VAL A 89 1.99 33.25 4.49
N GLU A 90 3.25 33.09 4.90
CA GLU A 90 4.13 32.00 4.48
C GLU A 90 3.74 30.67 5.13
N ASP A 91 3.38 30.66 6.42
CA ASP A 91 2.90 29.49 7.15
C ASP A 91 1.47 29.68 7.67
N MET A 92 0.53 28.86 7.18
CA MET A 92 -0.88 28.95 7.58
C MET A 92 -1.13 28.63 9.06
N ALA A 93 -0.17 28.01 9.75
CA ALA A 93 -0.24 27.84 11.20
C ALA A 93 -0.19 29.16 11.98
N ASP A 94 0.31 30.25 11.38
CA ASP A 94 0.41 31.58 11.99
C ASP A 94 -0.90 32.38 11.96
N LEU A 95 -1.95 31.87 11.28
CA LEU A 95 -3.26 32.53 11.19
C LEU A 95 -3.97 32.57 12.56
N THR A 96 -4.48 33.75 12.93
CA THR A 96 -5.16 33.97 14.22
C THR A 96 -6.54 33.31 14.28
N TYR A 97 -7.32 33.38 13.21
CA TYR A 97 -8.59 32.69 13.07
C TYR A 97 -8.43 31.63 12.00
N LEU A 98 -8.38 30.37 12.43
CA LEU A 98 -8.18 29.24 11.53
C LEU A 98 -9.53 28.63 11.18
N ASN A 99 -10.09 29.16 10.10
CA ASN A 99 -11.29 28.63 9.48
C ASN A 99 -11.03 28.35 8.00
N ASP A 100 -11.93 27.57 7.43
CA ASP A 100 -11.94 27.10 6.06
C ASP A 100 -11.77 28.26 5.07
N ALA A 101 -12.51 29.36 5.29
CA ALA A 101 -12.44 30.57 4.48
C ALA A 101 -11.07 31.25 4.52
N ALA A 102 -10.43 31.35 5.69
CA ALA A 102 -9.11 31.97 5.84
C ALA A 102 -8.00 31.18 5.11
N VAL A 103 -8.04 29.85 5.19
CA VAL A 103 -7.08 28.98 4.50
C VAL A 103 -7.24 29.10 2.98
N LEU A 104 -8.49 28.97 2.49
CA LEU A 104 -8.80 29.13 1.07
C LEU A 104 -8.38 30.51 0.55
N HIS A 105 -8.69 31.57 1.29
CA HIS A 105 -8.33 32.94 0.93
C HIS A 105 -6.81 33.12 0.83
N ASN A 106 -6.04 32.67 1.83
CA ASN A 106 -4.58 32.82 1.80
C ASN A 106 -3.96 32.09 0.61
N LEU A 107 -4.38 30.83 0.37
CA LEU A 107 -3.91 30.02 -0.76
C LEU A 107 -4.24 30.67 -2.11
N LYS A 108 -5.47 31.19 -2.26
CA LYS A 108 -5.92 31.89 -3.46
C LYS A 108 -5.12 33.16 -3.74
N GLN A 109 -4.92 34.01 -2.72
CA GLN A 109 -4.13 35.24 -2.86
C GLN A 109 -2.65 34.97 -3.17
N ARG A 110 -2.06 33.93 -2.56
CA ARG A 110 -0.69 33.50 -2.86
C ARG A 110 -0.56 32.97 -4.28
N TYR A 111 -1.52 32.15 -4.74
CA TYR A 111 -1.55 31.64 -6.09
C TYR A 111 -1.61 32.77 -7.14
N TYR A 112 -2.49 33.77 -6.96
CA TYR A 112 -2.55 34.94 -7.85
C TYR A 112 -1.27 35.79 -7.80
N ALA A 113 -0.60 35.84 -6.64
CA ALA A 113 0.72 36.45 -6.50
C ALA A 113 1.87 35.59 -7.09
N LYS A 114 1.55 34.46 -7.74
CA LYS A 114 2.51 33.50 -8.33
C LYS A 114 3.39 32.78 -7.29
N LEU A 115 2.93 32.73 -6.04
CA LEU A 115 3.55 32.02 -4.93
C LEU A 115 2.85 30.66 -4.74
N ILE A 116 3.42 29.60 -5.32
CA ILE A 116 2.74 28.30 -5.44
C ILE A 116 2.90 27.39 -4.21
N TYR A 117 3.96 27.59 -3.44
CA TYR A 117 4.23 26.83 -2.22
C TYR A 117 3.82 27.64 -1.00
N THR A 118 3.20 26.98 -0.03
CA THR A 118 2.77 27.58 1.24
C THR A 118 2.98 26.57 2.36
N TYR A 119 3.60 27.00 3.45
CA TYR A 119 3.76 26.15 4.62
C TYR A 119 2.43 26.00 5.37
N SER A 120 2.29 24.86 6.03
CA SER A 120 1.09 24.44 6.73
C SER A 120 1.47 23.65 7.97
N GLY A 121 2.21 24.28 8.89
CA GLY A 121 2.71 23.62 10.09
C GLY A 121 3.86 22.64 9.79
N LEU A 122 3.65 21.32 9.78
CA LEU A 122 4.74 20.36 9.52
C LEU A 122 4.88 19.96 8.04
N PHE A 123 3.92 20.33 7.20
CA PHE A 123 3.90 19.99 5.77
C PHE A 123 3.74 21.24 4.90
N CYS A 124 3.89 21.07 3.58
CA CYS A 124 3.73 22.15 2.61
C CYS A 124 2.58 21.85 1.65
N VAL A 125 1.80 22.87 1.34
CA VAL A 125 0.81 22.85 0.27
C VAL A 125 1.44 23.43 -0.99
N ALA A 126 1.22 22.78 -2.13
CA ALA A 126 1.70 23.19 -3.45
C ALA A 126 0.54 23.26 -4.43
N ILE A 127 0.22 24.44 -4.97
CA ILE A 127 -0.84 24.57 -5.99
C ILE A 127 -0.19 24.54 -7.37
N ASN A 128 -0.63 23.61 -8.23
CA ASN A 128 -0.05 23.46 -9.57
C ASN A 128 -0.28 24.72 -10.42
N PRO A 129 0.77 25.42 -10.91
CA PRO A 129 0.58 26.62 -11.72
C PRO A 129 0.25 26.37 -13.19
N TYR A 130 0.37 25.12 -13.68
CA TYR A 130 0.37 24.79 -15.11
C TYR A 130 1.35 25.62 -15.96
N LYS A 131 2.37 26.21 -15.32
CA LYS A 131 3.37 27.08 -15.94
C LYS A 131 4.72 26.88 -15.28
N ARG A 132 5.79 26.88 -16.08
CA ARG A 132 7.17 26.83 -15.58
C ARG A 132 7.57 28.20 -15.03
N PHE A 133 7.81 28.28 -13.72
CA PHE A 133 8.39 29.46 -13.08
C PHE A 133 9.91 29.31 -12.90
N PRO A 134 10.69 30.40 -12.94
CA PRO A 134 12.15 30.37 -12.78
C PRO A 134 12.60 30.16 -11.32
N VAL A 135 11.90 29.32 -10.54
CA VAL A 135 12.18 29.06 -9.11
C VAL A 135 13.00 27.79 -8.87
N TYR A 136 13.32 27.03 -9.91
CA TYR A 136 14.06 25.77 -9.80
C TYR A 136 15.48 25.84 -10.37
N THR A 137 16.05 27.05 -10.45
CA THR A 137 17.41 27.29 -10.95
C THR A 137 18.47 26.87 -9.94
N ASN A 138 19.71 26.69 -10.40
CA ASN A 138 20.84 26.42 -9.50
C ASN A 138 21.08 27.57 -8.52
N ARG A 139 20.83 28.81 -8.95
CA ARG A 139 20.81 29.98 -8.07
C ARG A 139 19.82 29.80 -6.91
N CYS A 140 18.60 29.32 -7.19
CA CYS A 140 17.62 29.03 -6.16
C CYS A 140 18.09 27.89 -5.24
N ALA A 141 18.55 26.76 -5.77
CA ALA A 141 19.05 25.66 -4.94
C ALA A 141 20.16 26.09 -3.96
N LYS A 142 21.08 26.96 -4.39
CA LYS A 142 22.12 27.55 -3.53
C LYS A 142 21.56 28.46 -2.44
N LEU A 143 20.44 29.16 -2.69
CA LEU A 143 19.77 30.00 -1.69
C LEU A 143 19.25 29.17 -0.52
N TYR A 144 18.72 27.96 -0.79
CA TYR A 144 18.12 27.08 0.21
C TYR A 144 19.12 26.16 0.93
N ARG A 145 20.32 25.97 0.38
CA ARG A 145 21.32 25.04 0.92
C ARG A 145 21.75 25.39 2.34
N GLY A 146 21.52 24.46 3.29
CA GLY A 146 21.91 24.60 4.69
C GLY A 146 21.16 25.72 5.42
N LYS A 147 20.00 26.13 4.90
CA LYS A 147 19.16 27.16 5.49
C LYS A 147 18.02 26.55 6.28
N ARG A 148 17.70 27.18 7.41
CA ARG A 148 16.55 26.77 8.21
C ARG A 148 15.26 27.20 7.52
N ARG A 149 14.20 26.44 7.75
CA ARG A 149 12.86 26.71 7.20
C ARG A 149 12.35 28.13 7.47
N ASN A 150 12.71 28.74 8.59
CA ASN A 150 12.26 30.09 8.94
C ASN A 150 13.13 31.20 8.31
N GLU A 151 14.28 30.87 7.72
CA GLU A 151 15.20 31.82 7.09
C GLU A 151 14.92 31.99 5.59
N VAL A 152 14.09 31.12 5.01
CA VAL A 152 13.81 31.05 3.58
C VAL A 152 12.30 30.94 3.35
N PRO A 153 11.76 31.50 2.26
CA PRO A 153 10.33 31.44 2.01
C PRO A 153 9.89 30.01 1.66
N PRO A 154 8.57 29.73 1.67
CA PRO A 154 8.05 28.42 1.33
C PRO A 154 8.47 27.93 -0.05
N HIS A 155 9.16 26.80 -0.09
CA HIS A 155 9.57 26.14 -1.33
C HIS A 155 9.91 24.67 -1.09
N ILE A 156 9.79 23.85 -2.14
CA ILE A 156 10.11 22.42 -2.10
C ILE A 156 11.54 22.13 -1.65
N PHE A 157 12.49 22.98 -2.05
CA PHE A 157 13.91 22.85 -1.68
C PHE A 157 14.17 23.01 -0.19
N ALA A 158 13.37 23.82 0.53
CA ALA A 158 13.53 23.94 1.98
C ALA A 158 13.11 22.65 2.70
N ILE A 159 12.10 21.96 2.19
CA ILE A 159 11.63 20.67 2.72
C ILE A 159 12.68 19.60 2.45
N SER A 160 13.24 19.58 1.23
CA SER A 160 14.34 18.69 0.87
C SER A 160 15.60 18.96 1.72
N ASP A 161 16.00 20.21 1.94
CA ASP A 161 17.13 20.55 2.80
C ASP A 161 16.86 20.13 4.26
N GLY A 162 15.65 20.36 4.75
CA GLY A 162 15.21 19.90 6.07
C GLY A 162 15.35 18.39 6.23
N ALA A 163 14.87 17.60 5.25
CA ALA A 163 15.02 16.14 5.26
C ALA A 163 16.51 15.73 5.23
N TYR A 164 17.32 16.37 4.39
CA TYR A 164 18.75 16.09 4.30
C TYR A 164 19.50 16.39 5.59
N VAL A 165 19.27 17.55 6.20
CA VAL A 165 19.89 17.95 7.46
C VAL A 165 19.42 17.06 8.61
N ASN A 166 18.14 16.72 8.68
CA ASN A 166 17.59 15.81 9.70
C ASN A 166 18.22 14.42 9.61
N MET A 167 18.37 13.87 8.40
CA MET A 167 19.05 12.59 8.19
C MET A 167 20.49 12.62 8.73
N LEU A 168 21.25 13.69 8.43
CA LEU A 168 22.64 13.82 8.88
C LEU A 168 22.77 14.05 10.39
N THR A 169 21.77 14.67 11.01
CA THR A 169 21.79 15.02 12.44
C THR A 169 21.30 13.86 13.31
N ASN A 170 20.20 13.22 12.91
CA ASN A 170 19.54 12.19 13.71
C ASN A 170 20.03 10.77 13.38
N HIS A 171 20.74 10.59 12.26
CA HIS A 171 21.16 9.28 11.75
C HIS A 171 19.98 8.32 11.48
N GLU A 172 18.84 8.88 11.08
CA GLU A 172 17.61 8.16 10.74
C GLU A 172 17.27 8.34 9.26
N ASN A 173 16.76 7.28 8.63
CA ASN A 173 16.29 7.33 7.25
C ASN A 173 15.06 8.23 7.15
N GLN A 174 14.93 8.95 6.04
CA GLN A 174 13.84 9.90 5.82
C GLN A 174 13.01 9.45 4.62
N SER A 175 11.77 9.91 4.56
CA SER A 175 10.94 9.77 3.35
C SER A 175 10.28 11.09 2.99
N MET A 176 10.05 11.28 1.70
CA MET A 176 9.36 12.43 1.15
C MET A 176 8.15 11.95 0.37
N LEU A 177 6.97 12.25 0.90
CA LEU A 177 5.69 11.81 0.37
C LEU A 177 4.99 12.99 -0.30
N ILE A 178 4.94 12.95 -1.63
CA ILE A 178 4.24 13.95 -2.43
C ILE A 178 2.88 13.39 -2.82
N THR A 179 1.83 13.93 -2.22
CA THR A 179 0.45 13.44 -2.33
C THR A 179 -0.44 14.48 -2.98
N GLY A 180 -1.60 14.06 -3.47
CA GLY A 180 -2.57 14.93 -4.14
C GLY A 180 -3.31 14.18 -5.24
N GLU A 181 -4.35 14.80 -5.79
CA GLU A 181 -5.15 14.22 -6.88
C GLU A 181 -4.33 14.03 -8.18
N SER A 182 -4.89 13.22 -9.10
CA SER A 182 -4.29 13.00 -10.42
C SER A 182 -4.22 14.31 -11.22
N GLY A 183 -3.02 14.73 -11.63
CA GLY A 183 -2.78 16.02 -12.31
C GLY A 183 -2.34 17.19 -11.41
N ALA A 184 -2.21 16.98 -10.09
CA ALA A 184 -1.78 18.01 -9.15
C ALA A 184 -0.28 18.40 -9.24
N GLY A 185 0.52 17.74 -10.10
CA GLY A 185 1.95 18.04 -10.27
C GLY A 185 2.89 17.29 -9.33
N LYS A 186 2.52 16.09 -8.86
CA LYS A 186 3.35 15.25 -7.98
C LYS A 186 4.72 14.92 -8.58
N THR A 187 4.74 14.31 -9.76
CA THR A 187 5.95 13.92 -10.49
C THR A 187 6.89 15.09 -10.76
N GLU A 188 6.34 16.27 -11.11
CA GLU A 188 7.16 17.47 -11.33
C GLU A 188 7.86 17.93 -10.04
N ASN A 189 7.16 17.92 -8.90
CA ASN A 189 7.78 18.19 -7.61
C ASN A 189 8.84 17.13 -7.26
N THR A 190 8.57 15.86 -7.50
CA THR A 190 9.54 14.75 -7.31
C THR A 190 10.82 14.99 -8.09
N LYS A 191 10.74 15.39 -9.36
CA LYS A 191 11.92 15.75 -10.17
C LYS A 191 12.75 16.86 -9.52
N LYS A 192 12.10 17.88 -8.95
CA LYS A 192 12.79 19.00 -8.29
C LYS A 192 13.50 18.57 -7.01
N VAL A 193 12.87 17.69 -6.23
CA VAL A 193 13.45 17.10 -5.01
C VAL A 193 14.72 16.31 -5.34
N ILE A 194 14.63 15.44 -6.35
CA ILE A 194 15.76 14.64 -6.81
C ILE A 194 16.89 15.54 -7.31
N ALA A 195 16.58 16.53 -8.14
CA ALA A 195 17.57 17.49 -8.63
C ALA A 195 18.24 18.28 -7.50
N TYR A 196 17.49 18.62 -6.44
CA TYR A 196 18.05 19.26 -5.26
C TYR A 196 19.03 18.36 -4.52
N PHE A 197 18.64 17.11 -4.20
CA PHE A 197 19.52 16.15 -3.54
C PHE A 197 20.77 15.83 -4.35
N ALA A 198 20.62 15.70 -5.67
CA ALA A 198 21.73 15.54 -6.60
C ALA A 198 22.70 16.73 -6.49
N THR A 199 22.19 17.97 -6.51
CA THR A 199 23.02 19.19 -6.43
C THR A 199 23.70 19.37 -5.07
N VAL A 200 23.02 19.04 -3.97
CA VAL A 200 23.54 19.21 -2.60
C VAL A 200 24.52 18.10 -2.22
N GLY A 201 24.22 16.86 -2.62
CA GLY A 201 25.03 15.66 -2.38
C GLY A 201 26.24 15.51 -3.31
N ALA A 202 26.34 16.35 -4.36
CA ALA A 202 27.39 16.31 -5.36
C ALA A 202 28.79 16.61 -4.79
N SER A 203 29.80 15.89 -5.29
CA SER A 203 31.20 16.21 -5.05
C SER A 203 31.67 17.32 -6.00
N SER A 204 32.15 18.44 -5.45
CA SER A 204 32.49 19.68 -6.17
C SER A 204 33.61 19.62 -7.22
N LYS A 205 34.08 18.43 -7.63
CA LYS A 205 35.12 18.28 -8.66
C LYS A 205 34.47 18.08 -10.02
N LYS A 206 34.04 19.16 -10.67
CA LYS A 206 33.91 19.18 -12.13
C LYS A 206 35.32 19.21 -12.73
N GLY A 207 35.87 18.03 -13.03
CA GLY A 207 37.02 17.95 -13.94
C GLY A 207 36.50 18.11 -15.36
N GLU A 208 37.04 19.06 -16.13
CA GLU A 208 36.63 19.34 -17.52
C GLU A 208 36.88 18.19 -18.52
N THR A 209 37.28 17.00 -18.05
CA THR A 209 37.83 15.91 -18.89
C THR A 209 37.10 14.57 -18.83
N GLU A 210 36.03 14.39 -18.05
CA GLU A 210 35.30 13.11 -18.03
C GLU A 210 34.06 13.13 -18.94
N LYS A 211 34.06 12.27 -19.97
CA LYS A 211 32.91 12.00 -20.86
C LYS A 211 31.79 11.18 -20.20
N LYS A 212 31.92 10.81 -18.92
CA LYS A 212 30.89 10.05 -18.19
C LYS A 212 29.96 11.02 -17.48
N ALA A 213 28.67 10.87 -17.72
CA ALA A 213 27.65 11.58 -16.97
C ALA A 213 27.83 11.30 -15.47
N ASN A 214 27.68 12.35 -14.68
CA ASN A 214 27.76 12.27 -13.23
C ASN A 214 26.59 11.44 -12.69
N LEU A 215 26.75 10.80 -11.53
CA LEU A 215 25.69 9.98 -10.91
C LEU A 215 24.40 10.79 -10.73
N GLU A 216 24.55 12.08 -10.46
CA GLU A 216 23.51 13.11 -10.42
C GLU A 216 22.70 13.18 -11.72
N ASP A 217 23.38 13.24 -12.86
CA ASP A 217 22.75 13.30 -14.18
C ASP A 217 22.07 11.97 -14.49
N GLN A 218 22.70 10.84 -14.17
CA GLN A 218 22.11 9.51 -14.35
C GLN A 218 20.80 9.35 -13.59
N VAL A 219 20.74 9.78 -12.31
CA VAL A 219 19.50 9.74 -11.52
C VAL A 219 18.40 10.56 -12.20
N VAL A 220 18.71 11.74 -12.72
CA VAL A 220 17.72 12.58 -13.41
C VAL A 220 17.24 11.94 -14.72
N GLN A 221 18.17 11.37 -15.50
CA GLN A 221 17.90 10.75 -16.81
C GLN A 221 17.13 9.42 -16.72
N THR A 222 17.00 8.80 -15.55
CA THR A 222 16.06 7.68 -15.38
C THR A 222 14.60 8.09 -15.62
N ASN A 223 14.23 9.35 -15.36
CA ASN A 223 12.83 9.78 -15.46
C ASN A 223 12.30 9.75 -16.90
N PRO A 224 12.96 10.32 -17.93
CA PRO A 224 12.50 10.20 -19.32
C PRO A 224 12.20 8.75 -19.74
N VAL A 225 13.07 7.79 -19.39
CA VAL A 225 12.87 6.37 -19.70
C VAL A 225 11.63 5.81 -19.00
N LEU A 226 11.49 6.06 -17.69
CA LEU A 226 10.35 5.58 -16.93
C LEU A 226 9.03 6.28 -17.32
N GLU A 227 9.08 7.54 -17.74
CA GLU A 227 7.90 8.28 -18.20
C GLU A 227 7.47 7.83 -19.60
N ALA A 228 8.40 7.55 -20.51
CA ALA A 228 8.05 7.03 -21.83
C ALA A 228 7.29 5.70 -21.73
N PHE A 229 7.75 4.78 -20.87
CA PHE A 229 7.17 3.44 -20.72
C PHE A 229 6.07 3.33 -19.66
N GLY A 230 6.02 4.25 -18.70
CA GLY A 230 5.11 4.18 -17.56
C GLY A 230 4.06 5.28 -17.49
N ASN A 231 4.18 6.35 -18.28
CA ASN A 231 3.16 7.40 -18.34
C ASN A 231 2.26 7.29 -19.56
N ALA A 232 1.02 7.74 -19.39
CA ALA A 232 0.00 7.81 -20.42
C ALA A 232 -0.92 9.02 -20.22
N LYS A 233 -1.72 9.35 -21.23
CA LYS A 233 -2.74 10.41 -21.14
C LYS A 233 -4.02 9.85 -20.52
N THR A 234 -4.55 10.54 -19.52
CA THR A 234 -5.90 10.35 -18.99
C THR A 234 -6.78 11.57 -19.31
N VAL A 235 -8.07 11.49 -18.98
CA VAL A 235 -9.00 12.62 -19.13
C VAL A 235 -8.48 13.87 -18.38
N ARG A 236 -8.00 13.66 -17.15
CA ARG A 236 -7.60 14.74 -16.23
C ARG A 236 -6.13 15.14 -16.35
N ASN A 237 -5.23 14.25 -16.77
CA ASN A 237 -3.80 14.53 -16.84
C ASN A 237 -3.18 14.05 -18.15
N ASP A 238 -2.46 14.93 -18.83
CA ASP A 238 -1.90 14.63 -20.15
C ASP A 238 -0.63 13.77 -20.09
N ASN A 239 0.11 13.84 -18.97
CA ASN A 239 1.29 13.04 -18.68
C ASN A 239 1.11 12.37 -17.30
N SER A 240 0.24 11.35 -17.25
CA SER A 240 -0.13 10.66 -16.01
C SER A 240 0.70 9.42 -15.80
N SER A 241 1.45 9.37 -14.69
CA SER A 241 2.10 8.13 -14.26
C SER A 241 1.07 7.05 -13.95
N ARG A 242 1.19 5.91 -14.64
CA ARG A 242 0.34 4.72 -14.46
C ARG A 242 1.07 3.61 -13.72
N PHE A 243 2.06 4.00 -12.93
CA PHE A 243 2.83 3.18 -12.01
C PHE A 243 3.22 4.03 -10.80
N GLY A 244 3.48 3.40 -9.67
CA GLY A 244 4.15 4.00 -8.53
C GLY A 244 5.65 3.75 -8.59
N LYS A 245 6.44 4.73 -8.16
CA LYS A 245 7.88 4.60 -7.98
C LYS A 245 8.28 5.13 -6.61
N PHE A 246 9.12 4.38 -5.92
CA PHE A 246 9.78 4.79 -4.70
C PHE A 246 11.28 4.83 -4.96
N ILE A 247 11.82 6.04 -4.98
CA ILE A 247 13.22 6.29 -5.33
C ILE A 247 14.00 6.48 -4.02
N ARG A 248 14.83 5.52 -3.67
CA ARG A 248 15.74 5.62 -2.51
C ARG A 248 17.05 6.24 -2.96
N ILE A 249 17.32 7.45 -2.49
CA ILE A 249 18.59 8.12 -2.71
C ILE A 249 19.50 7.81 -1.53
N HIS A 250 20.60 7.11 -1.79
CA HIS A 250 21.54 6.67 -0.76
C HIS A 250 22.62 7.72 -0.53
N PHE A 251 22.93 7.93 0.74
CA PHE A 251 23.97 8.83 1.20
C PHE A 251 25.04 8.05 1.97
N GLY A 252 26.30 8.40 1.71
CA GLY A 252 27.44 7.86 2.43
C GLY A 252 27.69 8.59 3.76
N PRO A 253 28.72 8.18 4.52
CA PRO A 253 29.00 8.72 5.86
C PRO A 253 29.32 10.22 5.92
N THR A 254 29.70 10.80 4.79
CA THR A 254 30.00 12.24 4.69
C THR A 254 28.78 13.06 4.21
N GLY A 255 27.62 12.43 4.06
CA GLY A 255 26.41 13.03 3.51
C GLY A 255 26.42 13.22 1.99
N LYS A 256 27.41 12.67 1.30
CA LYS A 256 27.48 12.69 -0.17
C LYS A 256 26.64 11.59 -0.79
N LEU A 257 26.20 11.80 -2.03
CA LEU A 257 25.40 10.83 -2.76
C LEU A 257 26.24 9.58 -3.07
N ALA A 258 25.77 8.42 -2.59
CA ALA A 258 26.44 7.13 -2.73
C ALA A 258 25.78 6.24 -3.79
N GLY A 259 24.54 6.52 -4.19
CA GLY A 259 23.81 5.73 -5.18
C GLY A 259 22.32 6.03 -5.14
N ALA A 260 21.56 5.41 -6.02
CA ALA A 260 20.10 5.41 -5.93
C ALA A 260 19.55 4.05 -6.34
N ASP A 261 18.36 3.72 -5.86
CA ASP A 261 17.57 2.62 -6.40
C ASP A 261 16.10 3.02 -6.50
N ILE A 262 15.41 2.39 -7.43
CA ILE A 262 14.03 2.65 -7.81
C ILE A 262 13.26 1.35 -7.63
N GLU A 263 12.34 1.35 -6.68
CA GLU A 263 11.33 0.31 -6.58
C GLU A 263 10.08 0.77 -7.33
N THR A 264 9.56 -0.07 -8.23
CA THR A 264 8.32 0.20 -8.94
C THR A 264 7.18 -0.65 -8.40
N TYR A 265 6.00 -0.07 -8.40
CA TYR A 265 4.77 -0.69 -7.96
C TYR A 265 3.68 -0.41 -9.02
N LEU A 266 2.75 -1.33 -9.22
CA LEU A 266 1.44 -1.05 -9.86
C LEU A 266 1.48 -0.48 -11.28
N LEU A 267 2.20 -1.10 -12.21
CA LEU A 267 2.03 -0.77 -13.62
C LEU A 267 0.62 -1.16 -14.09
N GLU A 268 -0.15 -0.20 -14.62
CA GLU A 268 -1.49 -0.43 -15.18
C GLU A 268 -1.41 -1.15 -16.54
N LYS A 269 -1.13 -2.46 -16.50
CA LYS A 269 -0.96 -3.29 -17.69
C LYS A 269 -2.17 -3.29 -18.64
N ALA A 270 -3.40 -3.13 -18.12
CA ALA A 270 -4.62 -3.11 -18.94
C ALA A 270 -4.63 -2.00 -20.00
N ARG A 271 -3.91 -0.89 -19.75
CA ARG A 271 -3.81 0.23 -20.68
C ARG A 271 -3.05 -0.10 -21.96
N VAL A 272 -2.24 -1.16 -21.96
CA VAL A 272 -1.53 -1.63 -23.16
C VAL A 272 -2.51 -2.04 -24.26
N ILE A 273 -3.62 -2.69 -23.89
CA ILE A 273 -4.55 -3.32 -24.85
C ILE A 273 -5.86 -2.55 -25.03
N SER A 274 -6.20 -1.66 -24.10
CA SER A 274 -7.47 -0.93 -24.12
C SER A 274 -7.33 0.48 -23.56
N GLN A 275 -8.03 1.43 -24.18
CA GLN A 275 -8.10 2.83 -23.72
C GLN A 275 -9.53 3.37 -23.80
N GLN A 276 -9.92 4.26 -22.90
CA GLN A 276 -11.18 5.00 -23.04
C GLN A 276 -11.05 6.11 -24.10
N THR A 277 -12.18 6.64 -24.58
CA THR A 277 -12.27 7.55 -25.75
C THR A 277 -11.38 8.81 -25.67
N LEU A 278 -11.12 9.32 -24.46
CA LEU A 278 -10.31 10.53 -24.23
C LEU A 278 -8.91 10.24 -23.70
N GLU A 279 -8.55 8.97 -23.57
CA GLU A 279 -7.27 8.52 -23.05
C GLU A 279 -6.30 8.15 -24.17
N ARG A 280 -5.02 7.98 -23.83
CA ARG A 280 -3.97 7.51 -24.73
C ARG A 280 -3.30 6.29 -24.11
N SER A 281 -2.68 5.44 -24.93
CA SER A 281 -1.78 4.39 -24.43
C SER A 281 -0.45 5.00 -23.92
N TYR A 282 0.51 4.16 -23.53
CA TYR A 282 1.83 4.59 -23.05
C TYR A 282 2.58 5.43 -24.10
N HIS A 283 3.29 6.47 -23.66
CA HIS A 283 3.90 7.47 -24.55
C HIS A 283 4.89 6.87 -25.56
N ILE A 284 5.66 5.86 -25.16
CA ILE A 284 6.67 5.21 -25.99
C ILE A 284 6.12 4.69 -27.33
N PHE A 285 4.87 4.21 -27.38
CA PHE A 285 4.27 3.70 -28.61
C PHE A 285 4.17 4.78 -29.70
N TYR A 286 3.89 6.02 -29.30
CA TYR A 286 3.74 7.14 -30.21
C TYR A 286 5.08 7.80 -30.52
N GLN A 287 5.99 7.84 -29.54
CA GLN A 287 7.38 8.25 -29.72
C GLN A 287 8.07 7.40 -30.80
N LEU A 288 7.92 6.07 -30.75
CA LEU A 288 8.43 5.12 -31.76
C LEU A 288 7.84 5.39 -33.16
N MET A 289 6.54 5.70 -33.24
CA MET A 289 5.84 5.96 -34.49
C MET A 289 6.26 7.27 -35.17
N SER A 290 6.79 8.23 -34.40
CA SER A 290 7.25 9.53 -34.91
C SER A 290 8.36 9.40 -35.97
N GLY A 291 9.18 8.34 -35.88
CA GLY A 291 10.34 8.15 -36.77
C GLY A 291 11.46 9.16 -36.56
N SER A 292 11.45 9.92 -35.46
CA SER A 292 12.42 11.00 -35.19
C SER A 292 13.84 10.51 -34.90
N VAL A 293 14.00 9.25 -34.47
CA VAL A 293 15.30 8.57 -34.35
C VAL A 293 15.55 7.74 -35.61
N PRO A 294 16.61 8.03 -36.40
CA PRO A 294 16.85 7.38 -37.69
C PRO A 294 16.97 5.85 -37.59
N GLY A 295 16.33 5.13 -38.52
CA GLY A 295 16.45 3.68 -38.67
C GLY A 295 15.68 2.82 -37.66
N VAL A 296 15.21 3.37 -36.52
CA VAL A 296 14.47 2.60 -35.51
C VAL A 296 13.12 2.12 -36.05
N LYS A 297 12.39 3.00 -36.76
CA LYS A 297 11.05 2.69 -37.30
C LYS A 297 11.07 1.53 -38.30
N GLU A 298 12.07 1.51 -39.18
CA GLU A 298 12.29 0.44 -40.17
C GLU A 298 12.64 -0.88 -39.49
N LYS A 299 13.56 -0.86 -38.52
CA LYS A 299 13.93 -2.03 -37.72
C LYS A 299 12.75 -2.62 -36.93
N CYS A 300 11.82 -1.77 -36.50
CA CYS A 300 10.60 -2.14 -35.78
C CYS A 300 9.43 -2.52 -36.69
N LEU A 301 9.60 -2.47 -38.02
CA LEU A 301 8.57 -2.80 -39.01
C LEU A 301 7.27 -1.98 -38.84
N LEU A 302 7.39 -0.70 -38.45
CA LEU A 302 6.24 0.14 -38.11
C LEU A 302 5.66 0.89 -39.32
N SER A 303 4.33 1.04 -39.36
CA SER A 303 3.59 1.83 -40.36
C SER A 303 3.74 3.34 -40.13
N ASN A 304 3.32 4.15 -41.11
CA ASN A 304 3.22 5.60 -40.97
C ASN A 304 1.92 6.06 -40.29
N ASN A 305 0.92 5.19 -40.19
CA ASN A 305 -0.37 5.52 -39.59
C ASN A 305 -0.54 4.84 -38.23
N VAL A 306 -0.83 5.63 -37.19
CA VAL A 306 -1.09 5.12 -35.84
C VAL A 306 -2.37 4.29 -35.79
N ASN A 307 -3.35 4.59 -36.64
CA ASN A 307 -4.63 3.90 -36.66
C ASN A 307 -4.54 2.44 -37.12
N ASP A 308 -3.42 2.04 -37.72
CA ASP A 308 -3.18 0.66 -38.14
C ASP A 308 -3.01 -0.28 -36.92
N TYR A 309 -2.73 0.27 -35.74
CA TYR A 309 -2.48 -0.48 -34.51
C TYR A 309 -3.66 -0.39 -33.53
N ASN A 310 -4.47 -1.45 -33.50
CA ASN A 310 -5.69 -1.51 -32.67
C ASN A 310 -5.43 -1.28 -31.17
N PHE A 311 -4.28 -1.71 -30.63
CA PHE A 311 -3.95 -1.47 -29.22
C PHE A 311 -3.56 -0.03 -28.89
N VAL A 312 -3.36 0.84 -29.89
CA VAL A 312 -2.81 2.19 -29.71
C VAL A 312 -3.77 3.28 -30.21
N SER A 313 -4.78 2.90 -31.01
CA SER A 313 -5.68 3.84 -31.70
C SER A 313 -7.11 3.92 -31.15
N GLN A 314 -7.44 3.23 -30.04
CA GLN A 314 -8.82 3.23 -29.50
C GLN A 314 -9.23 4.56 -28.87
N GLY A 315 -8.27 5.33 -28.36
CA GLY A 315 -8.48 6.62 -27.73
C GLY A 315 -7.92 7.80 -28.54
N LYS A 316 -7.45 8.82 -27.83
CA LYS A 316 -6.73 9.95 -28.42
C LYS A 316 -5.31 9.55 -28.80
N THR A 317 -4.89 9.91 -30.01
CA THR A 317 -3.54 9.61 -30.51
C THR A 317 -2.55 10.76 -30.31
N THR A 318 -3.02 11.96 -30.01
CA THR A 318 -2.20 13.18 -29.88
C THR A 318 -2.35 13.83 -28.50
N ILE A 319 -1.30 14.56 -28.08
CA ILE A 319 -1.28 15.35 -26.84
C ILE A 319 -1.11 16.84 -27.21
N PRO A 320 -1.92 17.76 -26.65
CA PRO A 320 -1.73 19.19 -26.88
C PRO A 320 -0.36 19.67 -26.36
N ASN A 321 0.36 20.46 -27.16
CA ASN A 321 1.63 21.12 -26.78
C ASN A 321 2.81 20.19 -26.44
N VAL A 322 2.77 18.91 -26.83
CA VAL A 322 3.88 17.96 -26.68
C VAL A 322 4.18 17.34 -28.03
N ASP A 323 5.45 17.36 -28.45
CA ASP A 323 5.94 16.71 -29.66
C ASP A 323 6.55 15.35 -29.31
N ASP A 324 5.88 14.27 -29.69
CA ASP A 324 6.37 12.90 -29.46
C ASP A 324 7.72 12.63 -30.15
N GLY A 325 8.04 13.35 -31.22
CA GLY A 325 9.31 13.22 -31.92
C GLY A 325 10.50 13.81 -31.17
N GLU A 326 10.30 14.96 -30.53
CA GLU A 326 11.30 15.56 -29.64
C GLU A 326 11.48 14.72 -28.38
N GLU A 327 10.38 14.30 -27.76
CA GLU A 327 10.41 13.42 -26.59
C GLU A 327 11.09 12.08 -26.88
N PHE A 328 10.94 11.52 -28.09
CA PHE A 328 11.63 10.29 -28.44
C PHE A 328 13.15 10.45 -28.49
N LYS A 329 13.65 11.60 -28.96
CA LYS A 329 15.10 11.88 -28.97
C LYS A 329 15.64 11.99 -27.54
N ILE A 330 14.90 12.63 -26.64
CA ILE A 330 15.26 12.74 -25.22
C ILE A 330 15.31 11.35 -24.58
N THR A 331 14.33 10.49 -24.84
CA THR A 331 14.32 9.11 -24.35
C THR A 331 15.50 8.29 -24.91
N ASP A 332 15.82 8.43 -26.20
CA ASP A 332 16.94 7.71 -26.83
C ASP A 332 18.30 8.14 -26.28
N GLU A 333 18.50 9.45 -26.06
CA GLU A 333 19.70 9.99 -25.42
C GLU A 333 19.81 9.54 -23.95
N ALA A 334 18.68 9.46 -23.23
CA ALA A 334 18.66 8.97 -21.86
C ALA A 334 19.12 7.50 -21.75
N PHE A 335 18.77 6.64 -22.71
CA PHE A 335 19.29 5.26 -22.77
C PHE A 335 20.82 5.24 -22.86
N ASP A 336 21.40 6.10 -23.70
CA ASP A 336 22.85 6.18 -23.88
C ASP A 336 23.55 6.69 -22.60
N ILE A 337 22.98 7.69 -21.92
CA ILE A 337 23.52 8.22 -20.64
C ILE A 337 23.44 7.18 -19.51
N LEU A 338 22.36 6.40 -19.48
CA LEU A 338 22.18 5.31 -18.53
C LEU A 338 23.03 4.08 -18.85
N GLY A 339 23.78 4.08 -19.97
CA GLY A 339 24.71 3.02 -20.30
C GLY A 339 24.07 1.75 -20.87
N PHE A 340 22.88 1.86 -21.47
CA PHE A 340 22.31 0.77 -22.25
C PHE A 340 23.17 0.53 -23.49
N THR A 341 23.45 -0.73 -23.79
CA THR A 341 24.15 -1.06 -25.03
C THR A 341 23.25 -0.80 -26.25
N PRO A 342 23.82 -0.52 -27.44
CA PRO A 342 23.03 -0.34 -28.65
C PRO A 342 22.12 -1.55 -28.97
N GLU A 343 22.58 -2.75 -28.64
CA GLU A 343 21.81 -3.98 -28.82
C GLU A 343 20.63 -4.08 -27.83
N GLU A 344 20.86 -3.79 -26.54
CA GLU A 344 19.78 -3.73 -25.54
C GLU A 344 18.73 -2.69 -25.93
N LYS A 345 19.17 -1.48 -26.32
CA LYS A 345 18.29 -0.40 -26.78
C LYS A 345 17.45 -0.82 -27.99
N GLU A 346 18.07 -1.43 -28.98
CA GLU A 346 17.36 -1.95 -30.16
C GLU A 346 16.36 -3.06 -29.79
N ASN A 347 16.72 -3.97 -28.89
CA ASN A 347 15.83 -5.04 -28.44
C ASN A 347 14.63 -4.49 -27.64
N VAL A 348 14.83 -3.47 -26.79
CA VAL A 348 13.75 -2.77 -26.08
C VAL A 348 12.74 -2.20 -27.08
N TYR A 349 13.20 -1.51 -28.13
CA TYR A 349 12.31 -0.97 -29.16
C TYR A 349 11.59 -2.05 -29.97
N LYS A 350 12.29 -3.13 -30.36
CA LYS A 350 11.68 -4.26 -31.08
C LYS A 350 10.58 -4.95 -30.27
N ILE A 351 10.82 -5.21 -28.99
CA ILE A 351 9.84 -5.84 -28.09
C ILE A 351 8.63 -4.90 -27.91
N THR A 352 8.87 -3.60 -27.77
CA THR A 352 7.79 -2.59 -27.66
C THR A 352 6.94 -2.55 -28.93
N ALA A 353 7.56 -2.56 -30.11
CA ALA A 353 6.85 -2.62 -31.38
C ALA A 353 6.10 -3.94 -31.58
N ALA A 354 6.65 -5.07 -31.10
CA ALA A 354 5.97 -6.37 -31.16
C ALA A 354 4.65 -6.36 -30.38
N VAL A 355 4.58 -5.66 -29.24
CA VAL A 355 3.33 -5.45 -28.47
C VAL A 355 2.28 -4.72 -29.32
N MET A 356 2.67 -3.72 -30.13
CA MET A 356 1.75 -3.03 -31.03
C MET A 356 1.24 -3.95 -32.14
N HIS A 357 2.13 -4.72 -32.78
CA HIS A 357 1.79 -5.67 -33.85
C HIS A 357 0.97 -6.87 -33.35
N MET A 358 1.11 -7.30 -32.09
CA MET A 358 0.23 -8.32 -31.52
C MET A 358 -1.25 -7.91 -31.56
N GLY A 359 -1.54 -6.61 -31.44
CA GLY A 359 -2.91 -6.09 -31.54
C GLY A 359 -3.49 -6.09 -32.96
N THR A 360 -2.67 -6.29 -33.98
CA THR A 360 -3.12 -6.36 -35.39
C THR A 360 -3.40 -7.78 -35.85
N MET A 361 -3.00 -8.80 -35.08
CA MET A 361 -3.25 -10.21 -35.38
C MET A 361 -4.76 -10.49 -35.46
N LYS A 362 -5.22 -10.99 -36.61
CA LYS A 362 -6.64 -11.31 -36.86
C LYS A 362 -6.89 -12.81 -36.77
N PHE A 363 -8.04 -13.15 -36.19
CA PHE A 363 -8.50 -14.53 -36.03
C PHE A 363 -9.95 -14.64 -36.47
N LYS A 364 -10.28 -15.71 -37.20
CA LYS A 364 -11.62 -16.01 -37.69
C LYS A 364 -12.20 -17.22 -36.98
N GLN A 365 -13.52 -17.21 -36.74
CA GLN A 365 -14.21 -18.32 -36.08
C GLN A 365 -14.62 -19.36 -37.12
N ARG A 366 -14.22 -20.62 -36.92
CA ARG A 366 -14.62 -21.73 -37.77
C ARG A 366 -16.03 -22.19 -37.41
N GLY A 367 -17.00 -21.95 -38.30
CA GLY A 367 -18.43 -22.11 -38.00
C GLY A 367 -18.95 -23.51 -37.63
N ARG A 368 -18.15 -24.58 -37.77
CA ARG A 368 -18.56 -25.96 -37.43
C ARG A 368 -18.00 -26.49 -36.09
N GLU A 369 -16.85 -25.98 -35.64
CA GLU A 369 -16.11 -26.52 -34.49
C GLU A 369 -15.93 -25.50 -33.36
N GLU A 370 -16.42 -24.27 -33.57
CA GLU A 370 -16.22 -23.12 -32.68
C GLU A 370 -14.75 -22.83 -32.30
N GLN A 371 -13.80 -23.26 -33.13
CA GLN A 371 -12.37 -22.98 -32.97
C GLN A 371 -11.95 -21.76 -33.79
N ALA A 372 -10.97 -21.03 -33.30
CA ALA A 372 -10.31 -19.96 -34.04
C ALA A 372 -9.38 -20.54 -35.11
N GLU A 373 -9.18 -19.77 -36.17
CA GLU A 373 -8.10 -19.95 -37.15
C GLU A 373 -7.44 -18.59 -37.40
N ALA A 374 -6.16 -18.59 -37.77
CA ALA A 374 -5.48 -17.36 -38.18
C ALA A 374 -6.13 -16.78 -39.46
N ASP A 375 -6.33 -15.47 -39.49
CA ASP A 375 -6.84 -14.74 -40.66
C ASP A 375 -5.69 -13.90 -41.26
N GLY A 376 -4.80 -14.59 -41.98
CA GLY A 376 -3.52 -14.05 -42.45
C GLY A 376 -2.36 -14.35 -41.49
N LEU A 377 -1.14 -14.37 -42.03
CA LEU A 377 0.09 -14.67 -41.27
C LEU A 377 1.06 -13.47 -41.19
N GLU A 378 0.84 -12.42 -41.99
CA GLU A 378 1.76 -11.29 -42.13
C GLU A 378 2.05 -10.58 -40.80
N ASP A 379 1.01 -10.34 -39.99
CA ASP A 379 1.16 -9.67 -38.69
C ASP A 379 1.93 -10.54 -37.68
N GLY A 380 1.66 -11.85 -37.65
CA GLY A 380 2.41 -12.78 -36.80
C GLY A 380 3.85 -13.01 -37.28
N GLU A 381 4.14 -12.87 -38.58
CA GLU A 381 5.52 -12.86 -39.10
C GLU A 381 6.32 -11.66 -38.60
N ARG A 382 5.69 -10.47 -38.56
CA ARG A 382 6.31 -9.28 -37.96
C ARG A 382 6.59 -9.49 -36.47
N VAL A 383 5.60 -9.97 -35.71
CA VAL A 383 5.76 -10.28 -34.28
C VAL A 383 6.85 -11.32 -34.06
N GLY A 384 6.83 -12.41 -34.83
CA GLY A 384 7.82 -13.49 -34.76
C GLY A 384 9.24 -13.00 -35.02
N LYS A 385 9.44 -12.18 -36.06
CA LYS A 385 10.74 -11.59 -36.39
C LYS A 385 11.27 -10.65 -35.29
N LEU A 386 10.40 -9.86 -34.67
CA LEU A 386 10.79 -8.92 -33.60
C LEU A 386 11.14 -9.63 -32.28
N LEU A 387 10.38 -10.67 -31.93
CA LEU A 387 10.59 -11.44 -30.70
C LEU A 387 11.59 -12.60 -30.86
N GLY A 388 11.99 -12.92 -32.09
CA GLY A 388 12.90 -14.03 -32.37
C GLY A 388 12.23 -15.40 -32.27
N VAL A 389 10.96 -15.52 -32.66
CA VAL A 389 10.20 -16.77 -32.68
C VAL A 389 9.59 -17.05 -34.05
N ASP A 390 9.38 -18.33 -34.35
CA ASP A 390 8.71 -18.74 -35.59
C ASP A 390 7.21 -18.39 -35.58
N ALA A 391 6.73 -17.77 -36.66
CA ALA A 391 5.36 -17.26 -36.76
C ALA A 391 4.31 -18.38 -36.78
N ALA A 392 4.58 -19.48 -37.49
CA ALA A 392 3.66 -20.60 -37.57
C ALA A 392 3.47 -21.28 -36.21
N SER A 393 4.58 -21.44 -35.47
CA SER A 393 4.59 -21.94 -34.10
C SER A 393 3.85 -21.00 -33.15
N LEU A 394 3.99 -19.68 -33.32
CA LEU A 394 3.30 -18.68 -32.52
C LEU A 394 1.77 -18.73 -32.70
N TYR A 395 1.29 -18.75 -33.95
CA TYR A 395 -0.15 -18.91 -34.23
C TYR A 395 -0.70 -20.23 -33.70
N THR A 396 0.05 -21.33 -33.87
CA THR A 396 -0.35 -22.63 -33.35
C THR A 396 -0.44 -22.61 -31.82
N ALA A 397 0.49 -21.97 -31.12
CA ALA A 397 0.47 -21.87 -29.66
C ALA A 397 -0.71 -21.03 -29.14
N PHE A 398 -1.14 -20.00 -29.86
CA PHE A 398 -2.31 -19.21 -29.49
C PHE A 398 -3.63 -19.95 -29.76
N VAL A 399 -3.77 -20.58 -30.93
CA VAL A 399 -5.01 -21.22 -31.37
C VAL A 399 -5.21 -22.62 -30.78
N LYS A 400 -4.12 -23.39 -30.70
CA LYS A 400 -4.08 -24.79 -30.23
C LYS A 400 -2.97 -24.97 -29.18
N PRO A 401 -3.05 -24.29 -28.02
CA PRO A 401 -2.09 -24.49 -26.94
C PRO A 401 -2.09 -25.93 -26.45
N ARG A 402 -0.91 -26.41 -26.01
CA ARG A 402 -0.78 -27.68 -25.30
C ARG A 402 -1.08 -27.40 -23.84
N ILE A 403 -2.13 -27.96 -23.27
CA ILE A 403 -2.54 -27.69 -21.90
C ILE A 403 -2.29 -28.94 -21.08
N LYS A 404 -1.75 -28.77 -19.87
CA LYS A 404 -1.60 -29.86 -18.92
C LYS A 404 -2.94 -30.08 -18.22
N VAL A 405 -3.57 -31.24 -18.45
CA VAL A 405 -4.79 -31.67 -17.77
C VAL A 405 -4.42 -32.84 -16.87
N GLY A 406 -4.36 -32.60 -15.57
CA GLY A 406 -3.81 -33.57 -14.61
C GLY A 406 -2.32 -33.80 -14.87
N ASN A 407 -1.96 -35.03 -15.27
CA ASN A 407 -0.58 -35.43 -15.60
C ASN A 407 -0.30 -35.50 -17.11
N GLU A 408 -1.31 -35.36 -17.96
CA GLU A 408 -1.18 -35.49 -19.41
C GLU A 408 -1.25 -34.13 -20.11
N PHE A 409 -0.59 -34.03 -21.27
CA PHE A 409 -0.65 -32.84 -22.13
C PHE A 409 -1.64 -33.07 -23.25
N VAL A 410 -2.70 -32.26 -23.29
CA VAL A 410 -3.74 -32.30 -24.31
C VAL A 410 -3.67 -31.04 -25.15
N THR A 411 -3.69 -31.18 -26.48
CA THR A 411 -3.83 -30.04 -27.39
C THR A 411 -5.30 -29.67 -27.50
N GLN A 412 -5.67 -28.46 -27.11
CA GLN A 412 -7.06 -28.00 -27.14
C GLN A 412 -7.19 -26.78 -28.05
N GLY A 413 -8.14 -26.81 -28.99
CA GLY A 413 -8.50 -25.64 -29.78
C GLY A 413 -9.24 -24.60 -28.94
N ARG A 414 -8.91 -23.32 -29.15
CA ARG A 414 -9.53 -22.16 -28.49
C ARG A 414 -10.47 -21.43 -29.44
N ASN A 415 -11.51 -20.80 -28.92
CA ASN A 415 -12.39 -19.94 -29.73
C ASN A 415 -11.75 -18.55 -29.95
N VAL A 416 -12.28 -17.75 -30.89
CA VAL A 416 -11.70 -16.44 -31.24
C VAL A 416 -11.58 -15.50 -30.04
N ASN A 417 -12.58 -15.47 -29.16
CA ASN A 417 -12.55 -14.60 -27.98
C ASN A 417 -11.44 -15.00 -27.00
N GLN A 418 -11.26 -16.30 -26.76
CA GLN A 418 -10.19 -16.85 -25.92
C GLN A 418 -8.81 -16.57 -26.53
N VAL A 419 -8.67 -16.69 -27.85
CA VAL A 419 -7.41 -16.37 -28.54
C VAL A 419 -7.08 -14.90 -28.43
N ASN A 420 -8.02 -14.00 -28.75
CA ASN A 420 -7.83 -12.55 -28.60
C ASN A 420 -7.47 -12.16 -27.16
N TYR A 421 -8.12 -12.78 -26.18
CA TYR A 421 -7.79 -12.60 -24.77
C TYR A 421 -6.36 -13.08 -24.47
N SER A 422 -5.97 -14.27 -24.95
CA SER A 422 -4.63 -14.81 -24.76
C SER A 422 -3.55 -13.93 -25.40
N VAL A 423 -3.80 -13.38 -26.59
CA VAL A 423 -2.91 -12.42 -27.25
C VAL A 423 -2.77 -11.17 -26.41
N GLY A 424 -3.88 -10.57 -25.97
CA GLY A 424 -3.86 -9.40 -25.09
C GLY A 424 -3.16 -9.67 -23.74
N ALA A 425 -3.38 -10.83 -23.13
CA ALA A 425 -2.70 -11.27 -21.91
C ALA A 425 -1.18 -11.35 -22.11
N MET A 426 -0.74 -11.96 -23.22
CA MET A 426 0.69 -12.02 -23.56
C MET A 426 1.28 -10.64 -23.84
N SER A 427 0.58 -9.75 -24.55
CA SER A 427 1.02 -8.38 -24.81
C SER A 427 1.20 -7.58 -23.51
N LYS A 428 0.24 -7.68 -22.57
CA LYS A 428 0.35 -7.10 -21.23
C LYS A 428 1.58 -7.63 -20.48
N ALA A 429 1.80 -8.94 -20.51
CA ALA A 429 2.91 -9.58 -19.80
C ALA A 429 4.28 -9.22 -20.38
N VAL A 430 4.41 -9.18 -21.71
CA VAL A 430 5.63 -8.75 -22.39
C VAL A 430 5.98 -7.31 -22.00
N PHE A 431 5.00 -6.41 -22.00
CA PHE A 431 5.23 -5.00 -21.64
C PHE A 431 5.58 -4.83 -20.16
N ASP A 432 4.88 -5.49 -19.24
CA ASP A 432 5.18 -5.44 -17.79
C ASP A 432 6.58 -5.98 -17.48
N ARG A 433 6.96 -7.12 -18.08
CA ARG A 433 8.27 -7.73 -17.91
C ARG A 433 9.39 -6.87 -18.52
N LEU A 434 9.14 -6.23 -19.67
CA LEU A 434 10.04 -5.25 -20.27
C LEU A 434 10.23 -4.04 -19.35
N PHE A 435 9.16 -3.51 -18.77
CA PHE A 435 9.23 -2.38 -17.84
C PHE A 435 10.05 -2.72 -16.59
N LYS A 436 9.84 -3.90 -16.01
CA LYS A 436 10.65 -4.40 -14.88
C LYS A 436 12.14 -4.53 -15.23
N PHE A 437 12.45 -4.99 -16.44
CA PHE A 437 13.82 -5.03 -16.95
C PHE A 437 14.44 -3.63 -17.05
N LEU A 438 13.70 -2.66 -17.58
CA LEU A 438 14.17 -1.26 -17.67
C LEU A 438 14.51 -0.70 -16.29
N VAL A 439 13.66 -0.94 -15.30
CA VAL A 439 13.88 -0.52 -13.90
C VAL A 439 15.12 -1.21 -13.32
N LYS A 440 15.27 -2.53 -13.53
CA LYS A 440 16.45 -3.29 -13.10
C LYS A 440 17.73 -2.71 -13.69
N LYS A 441 17.75 -2.42 -14.99
CA LYS A 441 18.90 -1.80 -15.67
C LYS A 441 19.21 -0.39 -15.16
N CYS A 442 18.18 0.42 -14.90
CA CYS A 442 18.37 1.72 -14.25
C CYS A 442 19.00 1.54 -12.86
N ASN A 443 18.56 0.57 -12.06
CA ASN A 443 19.14 0.34 -10.74
C ASN A 443 20.59 -0.16 -10.79
N GLU A 444 20.93 -1.03 -11.74
CA GLU A 444 22.30 -1.49 -11.97
C GLU A 444 23.25 -0.33 -12.28
N THR A 445 22.76 0.71 -12.95
CA THR A 445 23.58 1.87 -13.37
C THR A 445 23.66 2.94 -12.30
N LEU A 446 22.61 3.06 -11.47
CA LEU A 446 22.57 3.95 -10.31
C LEU A 446 23.26 3.39 -9.06
N ASP A 447 23.54 2.08 -9.02
CA ASP A 447 24.30 1.45 -7.96
C ASP A 447 25.80 1.77 -8.10
N THR A 448 26.41 2.25 -7.00
CA THR A 448 27.85 2.49 -6.97
C THR A 448 28.52 1.71 -5.85
N LYS A 449 29.83 1.50 -6.00
CA LYS A 449 30.68 0.83 -4.99
C LYS A 449 30.88 1.67 -3.71
N GLN A 450 30.29 2.87 -3.60
CA GLN A 450 30.41 3.69 -2.41
C GLN A 450 29.61 3.10 -1.23
N LYS A 451 30.10 3.32 -0.01
CA LYS A 451 29.40 2.86 1.20
C LYS A 451 28.08 3.61 1.38
N ARG A 452 26.98 2.86 1.46
CA ARG A 452 25.64 3.36 1.80
C ARG A 452 25.47 3.34 3.33
N GLN A 453 24.94 4.41 3.90
CA GLN A 453 24.65 4.47 5.34
C GLN A 453 23.19 4.84 5.62
N HIS A 454 22.69 5.88 4.97
CA HIS A 454 21.31 6.35 5.12
C HIS A 454 20.68 6.57 3.75
N PHE A 455 19.36 6.58 3.69
CA PHE A 455 18.65 6.94 2.47
C PHE A 455 17.52 7.95 2.74
N ILE A 456 17.19 8.70 1.69
CA ILE A 456 15.96 9.48 1.61
C ILE A 456 15.10 8.86 0.51
N GLY A 457 13.94 8.34 0.89
CA GLY A 457 13.00 7.71 -0.03
C GLY A 457 11.98 8.71 -0.56
N VAL A 458 11.93 8.94 -1.87
CA VAL A 458 10.94 9.83 -2.50
C VAL A 458 9.85 8.98 -3.14
N LEU A 459 8.62 9.10 -2.63
CA LEU A 459 7.46 8.37 -3.15
C LEU A 459 6.72 9.22 -4.18
N ASP A 460 6.60 8.69 -5.39
CA ASP A 460 5.76 9.23 -6.46
C ASP A 460 4.80 8.15 -6.94
N ILE A 461 3.52 8.32 -6.62
CA ILE A 461 2.47 7.38 -6.98
C ILE A 461 1.35 8.09 -7.73
N ALA A 462 0.60 7.33 -8.54
CA ALA A 462 -0.65 7.79 -9.12
C ALA A 462 -1.56 8.42 -8.05
N GLY A 463 -2.19 9.55 -8.40
CA GLY A 463 -3.13 10.20 -7.49
C GLY A 463 -4.42 9.42 -7.33
N PHE A 464 -5.27 9.86 -6.41
CA PHE A 464 -6.64 9.39 -6.32
C PHE A 464 -7.39 9.69 -7.63
N GLU A 465 -8.16 8.72 -8.12
CA GLU A 465 -8.86 8.79 -9.40
C GLU A 465 -10.35 8.47 -9.26
N ILE A 466 -11.18 9.37 -9.81
CA ILE A 466 -12.62 9.20 -9.91
C ILE A 466 -13.01 9.44 -11.36
N PHE A 467 -13.36 8.37 -12.06
CA PHE A 467 -13.85 8.40 -13.43
C PHE A 467 -15.31 7.93 -13.52
N ASP A 468 -15.92 8.10 -14.69
CA ASP A 468 -17.26 7.58 -14.96
C ASP A 468 -17.30 6.04 -14.99
N PHE A 469 -16.17 5.42 -15.32
CA PHE A 469 -15.97 3.97 -15.32
C PHE A 469 -14.71 3.62 -14.51
N ASN A 470 -14.89 3.14 -13.27
CA ASN A 470 -13.79 2.69 -12.41
C ASN A 470 -13.76 1.16 -12.35
N SER A 471 -12.62 0.56 -12.65
CA SER A 471 -12.43 -0.90 -12.63
C SER A 471 -11.48 -1.34 -11.51
N PHE A 472 -11.03 -2.59 -11.55
CA PHE A 472 -10.14 -3.19 -10.55
C PHE A 472 -8.84 -2.38 -10.37
N GLU A 473 -8.28 -1.87 -11.47
CA GLU A 473 -7.06 -1.07 -11.44
C GLU A 473 -7.23 0.23 -10.65
N GLN A 474 -8.36 0.93 -10.83
CA GLN A 474 -8.70 2.13 -10.05
C GLN A 474 -8.94 1.79 -8.58
N LEU A 475 -9.51 0.62 -8.26
CA LEU A 475 -9.66 0.18 -6.86
C LEU A 475 -8.29 0.05 -6.19
N CYS A 476 -7.32 -0.59 -6.86
CA CYS A 476 -5.95 -0.69 -6.34
C CYS A 476 -5.29 0.70 -6.19
N ILE A 477 -5.38 1.57 -7.18
CA ILE A 477 -4.80 2.93 -7.08
C ILE A 477 -5.41 3.71 -5.91
N ASN A 478 -6.74 3.70 -5.78
CA ASN A 478 -7.44 4.41 -4.71
C ASN A 478 -7.18 3.79 -3.34
N PHE A 479 -7.06 2.46 -3.24
CA PHE A 479 -6.70 1.76 -2.01
C PHE A 479 -5.30 2.14 -1.52
N THR A 480 -4.30 2.25 -2.40
CA THR A 480 -2.98 2.77 -1.98
C THR A 480 -3.08 4.20 -1.46
N ASN A 481 -3.84 5.07 -2.14
CA ASN A 481 -4.03 6.44 -1.70
C ASN A 481 -4.76 6.52 -0.34
N GLU A 482 -5.73 5.64 -0.09
CA GLU A 482 -6.40 5.50 1.21
C GLU A 482 -5.40 5.14 2.33
N LYS A 483 -4.52 4.14 2.10
CA LYS A 483 -3.47 3.77 3.06
C LYS A 483 -2.48 4.90 3.29
N LEU A 484 -2.06 5.62 2.25
CA LEU A 484 -1.14 6.76 2.39
C LEU A 484 -1.79 7.92 3.13
N GLN A 485 -3.08 8.15 2.94
CA GLN A 485 -3.83 9.14 3.72
C GLN A 485 -3.94 8.72 5.19
N GLN A 486 -4.21 7.45 5.47
CA GLN A 486 -4.20 6.93 6.85
C GLN A 486 -2.82 7.03 7.49
N PHE A 487 -1.75 6.78 6.74
CA PHE A 487 -0.38 6.95 7.21
C PHE A 487 -0.10 8.41 7.59
N PHE A 488 -0.59 9.36 6.81
CA PHE A 488 -0.54 10.78 7.15
C PHE A 488 -1.33 11.09 8.41
N ASN A 489 -2.59 10.62 8.51
CA ASN A 489 -3.43 10.86 9.69
C ASN A 489 -2.74 10.31 10.96
N HIS A 490 -2.20 9.10 10.89
CA HIS A 490 -1.49 8.49 12.01
C HIS A 490 -0.21 9.27 12.38
N HIS A 491 0.61 9.68 11.41
CA HIS A 491 1.84 10.42 11.68
C HIS A 491 1.59 11.84 12.20
N MET A 492 0.66 12.56 11.57
CA MET A 492 0.39 13.95 11.93
C MET A 492 -0.37 14.07 13.25
N PHE A 493 -1.25 13.11 13.56
CA PHE A 493 -2.21 13.26 14.65
C PHE A 493 -1.93 12.32 15.83
N VAL A 494 -1.62 11.06 15.56
CA VAL A 494 -1.48 10.05 16.63
C VAL A 494 -0.06 10.08 17.18
N LEU A 495 0.95 9.93 16.33
CA LEU A 495 2.35 9.88 16.76
C LEU A 495 2.82 11.18 17.42
N GLU A 496 2.31 12.34 16.98
CA GLU A 496 2.64 13.63 17.60
C GLU A 496 2.06 13.74 19.02
N GLN A 497 0.84 13.24 19.25
CA GLN A 497 0.23 13.21 20.59
C GLN A 497 0.85 12.14 21.48
N GLU A 498 1.23 10.99 20.93
CA GLU A 498 1.99 9.95 21.65
C GLU A 498 3.36 10.46 22.10
N GLU A 499 4.03 11.27 21.28
CA GLU A 499 5.29 11.92 21.67
C GLU A 499 5.08 12.90 22.82
N TYR A 500 3.98 13.67 22.82
CA TYR A 500 3.63 14.56 23.94
C TYR A 500 3.39 13.77 25.24
N GLN A 501 2.69 12.64 25.16
CA GLN A 501 2.49 11.76 26.32
C GLN A 501 3.81 11.15 26.80
N ARG A 502 4.65 10.67 25.87
CA ARG A 502 5.97 10.10 26.17
C ARG A 502 6.89 11.11 26.85
N GLU A 503 6.83 12.36 26.42
CA GLU A 503 7.62 13.47 26.98
C GLU A 503 6.98 14.08 28.25
N GLY A 504 5.81 13.58 28.67
CA GLY A 504 5.15 13.97 29.91
C GLY A 504 4.69 15.44 29.91
N ILE A 505 4.40 16.01 28.75
CA ILE A 505 3.86 17.38 28.67
C ILE A 505 2.37 17.37 29.00
N GLU A 506 1.89 18.46 29.60
CA GLU A 506 0.46 18.65 29.87
C GLU A 506 -0.31 18.77 28.54
N TRP A 507 -0.98 17.69 28.14
CA TRP A 507 -1.72 17.59 26.89
C TRP A 507 -2.99 16.76 27.07
N ALA A 508 -4.13 17.32 26.66
CA ALA A 508 -5.37 16.59 26.56
C ALA A 508 -5.47 15.95 25.17
N PHE A 509 -5.61 14.64 25.11
CA PHE A 509 -5.76 13.92 23.84
C PHE A 509 -7.00 14.43 23.10
N ILE A 510 -6.82 14.83 21.84
CA ILE A 510 -7.91 15.29 20.98
C ILE A 510 -8.17 14.20 19.95
N ASP A 511 -9.36 13.61 20.00
CA ASP A 511 -9.86 12.74 18.94
C ASP A 511 -10.47 13.59 17.83
N PHE A 512 -10.05 13.34 16.60
CA PHE A 512 -10.47 14.07 15.41
C PHE A 512 -11.39 13.26 14.50
N GLY A 513 -11.70 12.00 14.84
CA GLY A 513 -12.68 11.19 14.11
C GLY A 513 -12.35 10.88 12.64
N MET A 514 -11.11 11.12 12.20
CA MET A 514 -10.64 10.86 10.83
C MET A 514 -9.88 9.54 10.74
N ASP A 515 -10.54 8.44 11.12
CA ASP A 515 -9.97 7.11 10.99
C ASP A 515 -10.47 6.45 9.70
N LEU A 516 -9.56 6.27 8.74
CA LEU A 516 -9.83 5.58 7.47
C LEU A 516 -9.68 4.06 7.60
N ALA A 517 -9.35 3.54 8.79
CA ALA A 517 -9.22 2.12 9.04
C ALA A 517 -10.46 1.34 8.60
N ALA A 518 -11.67 1.84 8.85
CA ALA A 518 -12.91 1.16 8.43
C ALA A 518 -12.97 0.89 6.90
N CYS A 519 -12.50 1.83 6.07
CA CYS A 519 -12.44 1.65 4.62
C CYS A 519 -11.33 0.67 4.22
N ILE A 520 -10.15 0.80 4.85
CA ILE A 520 -8.99 -0.04 4.56
C ILE A 520 -9.28 -1.49 4.93
N GLU A 521 -9.88 -1.71 6.10
CA GLU A 521 -10.28 -3.02 6.59
C GLU A 521 -11.35 -3.67 5.69
N LEU A 522 -12.32 -2.90 5.21
CA LEU A 522 -13.32 -3.39 4.25
C LEU A 522 -12.67 -3.96 2.98
N ILE A 523 -11.53 -3.41 2.55
CA ILE A 523 -10.82 -3.85 1.34
C ILE A 523 -9.85 -5.00 1.66
N GLU A 524 -9.10 -4.91 2.77
CA GLU A 524 -7.94 -5.75 3.06
C GLU A 524 -8.16 -6.89 4.04
N LYS A 525 -9.04 -6.74 5.04
CA LYS A 525 -9.19 -7.75 6.10
C LYS A 525 -9.71 -9.06 5.52
N PRO A 526 -9.54 -10.18 6.27
CA PRO A 526 -10.24 -11.42 5.95
C PRO A 526 -11.73 -11.17 5.77
N MET A 527 -12.34 -11.77 4.74
CA MET A 527 -13.72 -11.47 4.27
C MET A 527 -13.93 -10.06 3.70
N GLY A 528 -12.87 -9.29 3.45
CA GLY A 528 -12.90 -8.03 2.72
C GLY A 528 -12.94 -8.22 1.20
N ILE A 529 -13.03 -7.11 0.47
CA ILE A 529 -13.23 -7.11 -0.99
C ILE A 529 -12.12 -7.89 -1.73
N LEU A 530 -10.85 -7.67 -1.37
CA LEU A 530 -9.74 -8.37 -2.03
C LEU A 530 -9.72 -9.86 -1.68
N SER A 531 -10.01 -10.24 -0.44
CA SER A 531 -10.06 -11.65 -0.03
C SER A 531 -11.20 -12.40 -0.72
N ILE A 532 -12.40 -11.81 -0.81
CA ILE A 532 -13.52 -12.41 -1.54
C ILE A 532 -13.17 -12.55 -3.03
N LEU A 533 -12.49 -11.55 -3.60
CA LEU A 533 -12.06 -11.59 -5.00
C LEU A 533 -11.02 -12.70 -5.24
N GLU A 534 -10.08 -12.90 -4.31
CA GLU A 534 -9.10 -13.98 -4.33
C GLU A 534 -9.78 -15.35 -4.31
N GLU A 535 -10.69 -15.58 -3.36
CA GLU A 535 -11.42 -16.84 -3.22
C GLU A 535 -12.30 -17.15 -4.45
N GLU A 536 -13.07 -16.18 -4.94
CA GLU A 536 -13.92 -16.36 -6.13
C GLU A 536 -13.08 -16.54 -7.40
N SER A 537 -11.89 -15.94 -7.48
CA SER A 537 -10.99 -16.13 -8.64
C SER A 537 -10.47 -17.57 -8.75
N MET A 538 -10.46 -18.31 -7.64
CA MET A 538 -10.05 -19.72 -7.63
C MET A 538 -11.20 -20.68 -7.98
N PHE A 539 -12.45 -20.21 -7.91
CA PHE A 539 -13.63 -21.06 -8.07
C PHE A 539 -14.06 -21.15 -9.54
N PRO A 540 -14.07 -22.34 -10.18
CA PRO A 540 -14.31 -22.44 -11.63
C PRO A 540 -15.70 -21.99 -12.09
N LYS A 541 -16.70 -22.03 -11.20
CA LYS A 541 -18.09 -21.64 -11.48
C LYS A 541 -18.42 -20.20 -11.05
N ALA A 542 -17.47 -19.49 -10.42
CA ALA A 542 -17.69 -18.10 -10.02
C ALA A 542 -17.75 -17.19 -11.25
N THR A 543 -18.63 -16.20 -11.18
CA THR A 543 -18.80 -15.16 -12.20
C THR A 543 -18.77 -13.80 -11.51
N ASP A 544 -18.56 -12.72 -12.27
CA ASP A 544 -18.56 -11.38 -11.67
C ASP A 544 -19.90 -11.08 -10.96
N LYS A 545 -21.00 -11.70 -11.39
CA LYS A 545 -22.31 -11.59 -10.73
C LYS A 545 -22.36 -12.30 -9.39
N THR A 546 -21.81 -13.52 -9.28
CA THR A 546 -21.75 -14.22 -7.98
C THR A 546 -20.85 -13.48 -7.00
N PHE A 547 -19.78 -12.86 -7.51
CA PHE A 547 -18.93 -11.97 -6.73
C PHE A 547 -19.70 -10.75 -6.21
N GLU A 548 -20.50 -10.10 -7.05
CA GLU A 548 -21.40 -8.99 -6.63
C GLU A 548 -22.35 -9.39 -5.49
N GLU A 549 -23.02 -10.53 -5.65
CA GLU A 549 -24.00 -11.04 -4.69
C GLU A 549 -23.33 -11.33 -3.34
N LYS A 550 -22.11 -11.89 -3.35
CA LYS A 550 -21.31 -12.10 -2.14
C LYS A 550 -20.89 -10.79 -1.48
N LEU A 551 -20.42 -9.80 -2.25
CA LEU A 551 -20.08 -8.48 -1.71
C LEU A 551 -21.28 -7.80 -1.05
N ASN A 552 -22.44 -7.82 -1.72
CA ASN A 552 -23.66 -7.25 -1.20
C ASN A 552 -24.11 -7.98 0.09
N THR A 553 -24.07 -9.31 0.12
CA THR A 553 -24.46 -10.10 1.31
C THR A 553 -23.54 -9.84 2.51
N ASN A 554 -22.24 -9.67 2.27
CA ASN A 554 -21.24 -9.49 3.31
C ASN A 554 -21.13 -8.06 3.82
N HIS A 555 -21.36 -7.05 2.99
CA HIS A 555 -21.02 -5.65 3.35
C HIS A 555 -22.20 -4.67 3.27
N LEU A 556 -23.19 -4.92 2.42
CA LEU A 556 -24.28 -3.97 2.23
C LEU A 556 -25.14 -3.84 3.48
N GLY A 557 -25.28 -2.61 3.99
CA GLY A 557 -26.02 -2.33 5.24
C GLY A 557 -25.27 -2.68 6.52
N LYS A 558 -24.14 -3.38 6.44
CA LYS A 558 -23.26 -3.72 7.59
C LYS A 558 -22.08 -2.76 7.71
N SER A 559 -21.51 -2.33 6.58
CA SER A 559 -20.40 -1.37 6.54
C SER A 559 -20.89 0.00 6.07
N PRO A 560 -20.58 1.11 6.78
CA PRO A 560 -20.99 2.46 6.38
C PRO A 560 -20.31 2.92 5.07
N ASN A 561 -19.15 2.36 4.76
CA ASN A 561 -18.37 2.73 3.59
C ASN A 561 -18.78 1.94 2.34
N PHE A 562 -19.65 0.92 2.45
CA PHE A 562 -20.16 0.15 1.32
C PHE A 562 -21.61 0.55 0.99
N GLN A 563 -21.81 1.18 -0.17
CA GLN A 563 -23.07 1.82 -0.55
C GLN A 563 -23.61 1.29 -1.88
N LYS A 564 -24.93 1.39 -2.06
CA LYS A 564 -25.55 1.13 -3.37
C LYS A 564 -25.13 2.21 -4.37
N PRO A 565 -24.93 1.84 -5.65
CA PRO A 565 -24.61 2.80 -6.70
C PRO A 565 -25.78 3.75 -6.94
N LYS A 566 -25.47 5.02 -7.22
CA LYS A 566 -26.47 6.00 -7.67
C LYS A 566 -26.98 5.62 -9.08
N PRO A 567 -28.22 6.01 -9.44
CA PRO A 567 -28.74 5.78 -10.79
C PRO A 567 -27.76 6.37 -11.83
N PRO A 568 -27.42 5.63 -12.90
CA PRO A 568 -26.48 6.11 -13.92
C PRO A 568 -27.04 7.34 -14.63
N LYS A 569 -26.14 8.25 -15.04
CA LYS A 569 -26.52 9.35 -15.94
C LYS A 569 -26.91 8.78 -17.31
N PRO A 570 -27.74 9.47 -18.11
CA PRO A 570 -28.10 9.02 -19.46
C PRO A 570 -26.85 8.74 -20.30
N GLY A 571 -26.69 7.51 -20.80
CA GLY A 571 -25.53 7.07 -21.59
C GLY A 571 -24.37 6.44 -20.80
N GLN A 572 -24.43 6.40 -19.46
CA GLN A 572 -23.41 5.78 -18.60
C GLN A 572 -23.81 4.35 -18.22
N GLN A 573 -22.83 3.43 -18.18
CA GLN A 573 -23.05 2.08 -17.65
C GLN A 573 -23.34 2.13 -16.14
N ALA A 574 -24.27 1.29 -15.68
CA ALA A 574 -24.60 1.19 -14.27
C ALA A 574 -23.42 0.58 -13.48
N ALA A 575 -22.96 1.30 -12.45
CA ALA A 575 -22.01 0.75 -11.49
C ALA A 575 -22.67 -0.35 -10.66
N HIS A 576 -21.86 -1.28 -10.14
CA HIS A 576 -22.35 -2.42 -9.36
C HIS A 576 -22.36 -2.09 -7.86
N PHE A 577 -21.35 -1.37 -7.36
CA PHE A 577 -21.31 -0.88 -5.98
C PHE A 577 -20.59 0.47 -5.88
N THR A 578 -20.69 1.12 -4.72
CA THR A 578 -20.01 2.39 -4.43
C THR A 578 -19.27 2.30 -3.10
N LEU A 579 -18.02 2.77 -3.08
CA LEU A 579 -17.24 2.90 -1.86
C LEU A 579 -17.14 4.35 -1.43
N GLY A 580 -17.38 4.59 -0.14
CA GLY A 580 -17.08 5.87 0.52
C GLY A 580 -15.60 5.92 0.89
N HIS A 581 -14.80 6.55 0.03
CA HIS A 581 -13.39 6.85 0.29
C HIS A 581 -13.25 8.22 0.96
N TYR A 582 -12.07 8.52 1.50
CA TYR A 582 -11.77 9.84 2.08
C TYR A 582 -11.97 11.02 1.09
N ALA A 583 -11.70 10.79 -0.20
CA ALA A 583 -11.82 11.78 -1.25
C ALA A 583 -13.26 11.89 -1.83
N GLY A 584 -14.17 10.99 -1.43
CA GLY A 584 -15.55 10.96 -1.89
C GLY A 584 -16.04 9.58 -2.31
N ASN A 585 -17.29 9.52 -2.74
CA ASN A 585 -17.92 8.27 -3.15
C ASN A 585 -17.50 7.87 -4.56
N VAL A 586 -16.93 6.67 -4.72
CA VAL A 586 -16.45 6.16 -6.00
C VAL A 586 -17.30 4.96 -6.47
N PRO A 587 -17.97 5.06 -7.63
CA PRO A 587 -18.73 3.96 -8.21
C PRO A 587 -17.83 2.99 -8.99
N TYR A 588 -17.89 1.68 -8.69
CA TYR A 588 -17.05 0.65 -9.29
C TYR A 588 -17.83 -0.32 -10.18
N ASN A 589 -17.19 -0.76 -11.27
CA ASN A 589 -17.69 -1.74 -12.23
C ASN A 589 -16.89 -3.04 -12.14
N ILE A 590 -17.54 -4.12 -11.72
CA ILE A 590 -16.91 -5.43 -11.46
C ILE A 590 -16.71 -6.29 -12.71
N THR A 591 -17.25 -5.89 -13.87
CA THR A 591 -17.18 -6.68 -15.10
C THR A 591 -15.72 -6.96 -15.46
N GLY A 592 -15.39 -8.26 -15.60
CA GLY A 592 -14.06 -8.78 -15.89
C GLY A 592 -13.10 -8.81 -14.70
N TRP A 593 -13.52 -8.56 -13.46
CA TRP A 593 -12.61 -8.52 -12.30
C TRP A 593 -11.98 -9.87 -12.00
N LEU A 594 -12.75 -10.96 -12.03
CA LEU A 594 -12.21 -12.29 -11.78
C LEU A 594 -11.12 -12.65 -12.78
N GLU A 595 -11.34 -12.37 -14.07
CA GLU A 595 -10.37 -12.62 -15.13
C GLU A 595 -9.13 -11.71 -15.03
N LYS A 596 -9.34 -10.42 -14.73
CA LYS A 596 -8.24 -9.47 -14.48
C LYS A 596 -7.38 -9.89 -13.28
N ASN A 597 -7.98 -10.48 -12.26
CA ASN A 597 -7.29 -10.90 -11.04
C ASN A 597 -6.54 -12.23 -11.22
N LYS A 598 -7.05 -13.13 -12.07
CA LYS A 598 -6.38 -14.37 -12.49
C LYS A 598 -5.17 -14.10 -13.40
N ASP A 599 -5.33 -13.16 -14.34
CA ASP A 599 -4.36 -12.82 -15.40
C ASP A 599 -3.58 -14.02 -16.00
N PRO A 600 -4.29 -15.06 -16.50
CA PRO A 600 -3.64 -16.30 -16.91
C PRO A 600 -2.78 -16.10 -18.17
N LEU A 601 -1.53 -16.55 -18.12
CA LEU A 601 -0.62 -16.55 -19.26
C LEU A 601 -0.70 -17.87 -20.04
N ASN A 602 -0.45 -17.80 -21.34
CA ASN A 602 -0.38 -18.99 -22.17
C ASN A 602 1.03 -19.60 -22.09
N ASP A 603 1.17 -20.64 -21.27
CA ASP A 603 2.47 -21.28 -21.02
C ASP A 603 3.13 -21.83 -22.30
N THR A 604 2.36 -22.23 -23.32
CA THR A 604 2.92 -22.70 -24.59
C THR A 604 3.66 -21.57 -25.32
N VAL A 605 3.11 -20.35 -25.26
CA VAL A 605 3.73 -19.16 -25.85
C VAL A 605 4.94 -18.73 -25.02
N VAL A 606 4.87 -18.81 -23.69
CA VAL A 606 6.02 -18.51 -22.81
C VAL A 606 7.20 -19.44 -23.12
N ASP A 607 6.96 -20.73 -23.32
CA ASP A 607 8.01 -21.68 -23.68
C ASP A 607 8.63 -21.40 -25.05
N LEU A 608 7.86 -20.86 -26.01
CA LEU A 608 8.40 -20.39 -27.29
C LEU A 608 9.32 -19.18 -27.07
N PHE A 609 8.92 -18.21 -26.25
CA PHE A 609 9.76 -17.03 -25.94
C PHE A 609 11.07 -17.42 -25.27
N LYS A 610 11.04 -18.39 -24.34
CA LYS A 610 12.24 -18.94 -23.70
C LYS A 610 13.19 -19.64 -24.67
N LYS A 611 12.68 -20.24 -25.74
CA LYS A 611 13.45 -20.93 -26.78
C LYS A 611 13.73 -20.06 -28.01
N GLY A 612 13.28 -18.80 -28.00
CA GLY A 612 13.46 -17.85 -29.10
C GLY A 612 14.93 -17.45 -29.28
N THR A 613 15.23 -16.60 -30.25
CA THR A 613 16.59 -16.14 -30.55
C THR A 613 16.94 -14.79 -29.92
N ASN A 614 15.95 -14.02 -29.48
CA ASN A 614 16.17 -12.71 -28.85
C ASN A 614 16.55 -12.89 -27.37
N ALA A 615 17.81 -12.59 -27.03
CA ALA A 615 18.35 -12.77 -25.68
C ALA A 615 17.59 -11.99 -24.60
N LEU A 616 17.09 -10.78 -24.92
CA LEU A 616 16.31 -9.98 -23.97
C LEU A 616 14.95 -10.63 -23.70
N VAL A 617 14.28 -11.17 -24.72
CA VAL A 617 13.01 -11.91 -24.55
C VAL A 617 13.22 -13.14 -23.67
N GLN A 618 14.33 -13.86 -23.84
CA GLN A 618 14.68 -14.99 -22.99
C GLN A 618 14.92 -14.56 -21.53
N GLU A 619 15.65 -13.47 -21.31
CA GLU A 619 15.93 -12.94 -19.96
C GLU A 619 14.62 -12.57 -19.24
N ILE A 620 13.76 -11.78 -19.89
CA ILE A 620 12.55 -11.26 -19.25
C ILE A 620 11.49 -12.34 -18.97
N PHE A 621 11.61 -13.56 -19.52
CA PHE A 621 10.73 -14.71 -19.23
C PHE A 621 11.45 -15.85 -18.47
N SER A 622 12.71 -15.67 -18.07
CA SER A 622 13.53 -16.73 -17.47
C SER A 622 13.01 -17.26 -16.13
N ASP A 623 12.38 -16.40 -15.32
CA ASP A 623 11.77 -16.68 -14.02
C ASP A 623 10.42 -17.41 -14.10
N HIS A 624 9.71 -17.31 -15.23
CA HIS A 624 8.41 -17.95 -15.37
C HIS A 624 8.59 -19.47 -15.47
N PRO A 625 7.86 -20.34 -14.74
CA PRO A 625 8.11 -21.78 -14.76
C PRO A 625 7.93 -22.42 -16.16
N GLY A 626 6.97 -21.93 -16.96
CA GLY A 626 6.66 -22.50 -18.29
C GLY A 626 6.04 -23.89 -18.19
N GLN A 627 5.89 -24.62 -19.31
CA GLN A 627 5.32 -25.99 -19.27
C GLN A 627 6.36 -27.05 -18.91
N THR A 628 7.62 -26.80 -19.23
CA THR A 628 8.73 -27.76 -19.06
C THR A 628 9.42 -27.68 -17.69
N GLY A 629 9.10 -26.68 -16.86
CA GLY A 629 9.73 -26.45 -15.56
C GLY A 629 9.45 -27.50 -14.47
N ALA A 630 8.62 -28.51 -14.76
CA ALA A 630 8.31 -29.59 -13.81
C ALA A 630 9.22 -30.84 -13.93
N ALA A 631 10.09 -30.95 -14.95
CA ALA A 631 10.69 -32.25 -15.32
C ALA A 631 12.22 -32.35 -15.30
N ALA A 632 13.00 -31.29 -15.05
CA ALA A 632 14.46 -31.38 -15.02
C ALA A 632 15.04 -30.82 -13.73
N ALA A 633 15.02 -31.65 -12.67
CA ALA A 633 15.77 -31.41 -11.45
C ALA A 633 17.25 -31.80 -11.66
N GLU A 634 18.07 -30.85 -12.10
CA GLU A 634 19.52 -30.93 -11.84
C GLU A 634 19.76 -30.64 -10.36
N LYS A 635 20.34 -31.63 -9.67
CA LYS A 635 20.75 -31.55 -8.27
C LYS A 635 21.82 -30.47 -8.10
N GLY A 636 21.45 -29.25 -7.76
CA GLY A 636 22.44 -28.22 -7.41
C GLY A 636 21.90 -26.82 -7.11
N ALA A 637 20.78 -26.41 -7.68
CA ALA A 637 20.23 -25.07 -7.45
C ALA A 637 18.83 -25.14 -6.81
N LYS A 638 18.74 -24.81 -5.51
CA LYS A 638 17.48 -24.47 -4.84
C LYS A 638 16.92 -23.19 -5.49
N ARG A 639 16.13 -23.31 -6.56
CA ARG A 639 15.20 -22.26 -7.00
C ARG A 639 13.78 -22.74 -6.71
N ALA A 640 12.98 -21.83 -6.17
CA ALA A 640 11.64 -22.03 -5.62
C ALA A 640 10.82 -23.06 -6.41
N LYS A 641 10.33 -24.10 -5.72
CA LYS A 641 9.29 -24.98 -6.27
C LYS A 641 8.08 -24.12 -6.60
N GLY A 642 7.39 -24.45 -7.70
CA GLY A 642 6.36 -23.62 -8.33
C GLY A 642 5.45 -22.92 -7.32
N SER A 643 5.54 -21.58 -7.32
CA SER A 643 4.63 -20.71 -6.60
C SER A 643 3.20 -21.17 -6.86
N SER A 644 2.42 -21.36 -5.80
CA SER A 644 0.96 -21.52 -5.92
C SER A 644 0.41 -20.41 -6.81
N PHE A 645 -0.69 -20.67 -7.53
CA PHE A 645 -1.42 -19.68 -8.30
C PHE A 645 -1.64 -18.41 -7.46
N GLN A 646 -0.84 -17.37 -7.71
CA GLN A 646 -0.85 -16.12 -6.96
C GLN A 646 -1.63 -15.10 -7.78
N THR A 647 -2.72 -14.58 -7.23
CA THR A 647 -3.56 -13.58 -7.89
C THR A 647 -2.87 -12.22 -7.93
N VAL A 648 -3.31 -11.36 -8.85
CA VAL A 648 -2.81 -9.98 -8.95
C VAL A 648 -3.06 -9.20 -7.65
N SER A 649 -4.21 -9.39 -7.02
CA SER A 649 -4.57 -8.80 -5.71
C SER A 649 -3.62 -9.21 -4.58
N SER A 650 -3.22 -10.47 -4.52
CA SER A 650 -2.31 -10.97 -3.48
C SER A 650 -0.92 -10.38 -3.62
N LEU A 651 -0.36 -10.42 -4.84
CA LEU A 651 0.93 -9.78 -5.16
C LEU A 651 0.89 -8.28 -4.85
N TYR A 652 -0.23 -7.64 -5.19
CA TYR A 652 -0.44 -6.23 -4.92
C TYR A 652 -0.43 -5.91 -3.42
N ARG A 653 -1.16 -6.68 -2.61
CA ARG A 653 -1.22 -6.50 -1.15
C ARG A 653 0.16 -6.66 -0.52
N GLU A 654 0.93 -7.65 -0.96
CA GLU A 654 2.30 -7.87 -0.48
C GLU A 654 3.22 -6.68 -0.79
N GLN A 655 3.22 -6.21 -2.04
CA GLN A 655 4.00 -5.05 -2.46
C GLN A 655 3.64 -3.79 -1.66
N LEU A 656 2.34 -3.55 -1.46
CA LEU A 656 1.87 -2.40 -0.69
C LEU A 656 2.26 -2.50 0.79
N ASN A 657 2.23 -3.70 1.38
CA ASN A 657 2.64 -3.90 2.77
C ASN A 657 4.14 -3.70 2.96
N ASN A 658 4.96 -4.11 1.98
CA ASN A 658 6.40 -3.85 1.99
C ASN A 658 6.71 -2.35 1.89
N LEU A 659 6.00 -1.63 1.01
CA LEU A 659 6.11 -0.16 0.92
C LEU A 659 5.72 0.49 2.25
N MET A 660 4.58 0.14 2.83
CA MET A 660 4.10 0.73 4.09
C MET A 660 5.04 0.42 5.27
N THR A 661 5.63 -0.77 5.31
CA THR A 661 6.63 -1.14 6.33
C THR A 661 7.89 -0.28 6.18
N THR A 662 8.33 -0.05 4.95
CA THR A 662 9.47 0.83 4.67
C THR A 662 9.17 2.28 5.04
N LEU A 663 7.97 2.79 4.74
CA LEU A 663 7.59 4.15 5.11
C LEU A 663 7.52 4.34 6.63
N ARG A 664 6.99 3.36 7.38
CA ARG A 664 6.92 3.39 8.84
C ARG A 664 8.29 3.35 9.53
N SER A 665 9.33 2.85 8.88
CA SER A 665 10.70 2.85 9.41
C SER A 665 11.50 4.11 9.06
N THR A 666 10.87 5.08 8.39
CA THR A 666 11.47 6.36 8.02
C THR A 666 10.73 7.52 8.67
N GLN A 667 11.40 8.67 8.81
CA GLN A 667 10.74 9.92 9.21
C GLN A 667 10.13 10.62 7.97
N PRO A 668 8.79 10.79 7.90
CA PRO A 668 8.15 11.31 6.70
C PRO A 668 8.09 12.84 6.64
N HIS A 669 8.28 13.37 5.44
CA HIS A 669 8.09 14.78 5.07
C HIS A 669 7.00 14.86 4.00
N PHE A 670 5.95 15.65 4.24
CA PHE A 670 4.77 15.68 3.38
C PHE A 670 4.67 16.93 2.51
N VAL A 671 4.27 16.72 1.25
CA VAL A 671 3.90 17.79 0.31
C VAL A 671 2.53 17.47 -0.28
N ARG A 672 1.58 18.38 -0.09
CA ARG A 672 0.18 18.27 -0.51
C ARG A 672 -0.03 19.09 -1.77
N CYS A 673 -0.09 18.42 -2.91
CA CYS A 673 -0.31 19.04 -4.20
C CYS A 673 -1.81 19.23 -4.45
N ILE A 674 -2.22 20.42 -4.91
CA ILE A 674 -3.61 20.80 -5.18
C ILE A 674 -3.76 21.21 -6.65
N ILE A 675 -4.86 20.75 -7.25
CA ILE A 675 -5.29 21.14 -8.59
C ILE A 675 -6.05 22.47 -8.49
N PRO A 676 -5.67 23.51 -9.24
CA PRO A 676 -6.38 24.78 -9.16
C PRO A 676 -7.68 24.79 -9.98
N ASN A 677 -7.78 24.04 -11.09
CA ASN A 677 -8.98 23.99 -11.94
C ASN A 677 -8.99 22.73 -12.83
N GLU A 678 -10.17 22.27 -13.24
CA GLU A 678 -10.32 21.10 -14.14
C GLU A 678 -10.03 21.43 -15.62
N LEU A 679 -10.03 22.72 -15.99
CA LEU A 679 -9.80 23.20 -17.36
C LEU A 679 -8.32 23.16 -17.78
N LYS A 680 -7.41 22.80 -16.86
CA LYS A 680 -5.94 22.79 -17.05
C LYS A 680 -5.38 24.14 -17.48
N GLN A 681 -6.01 25.25 -17.07
CA GLN A 681 -5.62 26.60 -17.44
C GLN A 681 -4.70 27.24 -16.39
N PRO A 682 -3.58 27.89 -16.81
CA PRO A 682 -2.72 28.60 -15.88
C PRO A 682 -3.39 29.87 -15.35
N GLY A 683 -3.21 30.17 -14.06
CA GLY A 683 -3.69 31.42 -13.44
C GLY A 683 -5.18 31.45 -13.05
N VAL A 684 -5.95 30.41 -13.38
CA VAL A 684 -7.34 30.23 -12.93
C VAL A 684 -7.37 29.33 -11.69
N ILE A 685 -8.22 29.64 -10.72
CA ILE A 685 -8.44 28.83 -9.52
C ILE A 685 -9.94 28.73 -9.22
N ASP A 686 -10.43 27.49 -9.11
CA ASP A 686 -11.78 27.16 -8.70
C ASP A 686 -11.81 26.98 -7.18
N SER A 687 -12.64 27.76 -6.52
CA SER A 687 -12.69 27.84 -5.07
C SER A 687 -13.36 26.61 -4.45
N HIS A 688 -14.39 26.05 -5.09
CA HIS A 688 -15.08 24.85 -4.61
C HIS A 688 -14.21 23.60 -4.76
N LEU A 689 -13.53 23.48 -5.90
CA LEU A 689 -12.60 22.38 -6.15
C LEU A 689 -11.44 22.37 -5.15
N VAL A 690 -10.84 23.53 -4.90
CA VAL A 690 -9.75 23.65 -3.91
C VAL A 690 -10.28 23.39 -2.50
N MET A 691 -11.46 23.90 -2.15
CA MET A 691 -12.06 23.66 -0.85
C MET A 691 -12.34 22.18 -0.61
N HIS A 692 -12.92 21.48 -1.59
CA HIS A 692 -13.15 20.04 -1.52
C HIS A 692 -11.83 19.27 -1.30
N GLN A 693 -10.78 19.61 -2.05
CA GLN A 693 -9.45 19.01 -1.88
C GLN A 693 -8.84 19.30 -0.50
N LEU A 694 -9.00 20.50 0.05
CA LEU A 694 -8.46 20.86 1.37
C LEU A 694 -9.10 20.03 2.50
N THR A 695 -10.41 19.81 2.41
CA THR A 695 -11.16 18.97 3.34
C THR A 695 -10.75 17.51 3.21
N CYS A 696 -10.79 16.95 2.00
CA CYS A 696 -10.47 15.53 1.78
C CYS A 696 -9.01 15.20 2.12
N ASN A 697 -8.06 16.08 1.81
CA ASN A 697 -6.65 15.83 2.12
C ASN A 697 -6.31 15.98 3.62
N GLY A 698 -7.26 16.38 4.47
CA GLY A 698 -7.05 16.63 5.90
C GLY A 698 -6.13 17.82 6.18
N VAL A 699 -6.04 18.78 5.25
CA VAL A 699 -5.14 19.94 5.38
C VAL A 699 -5.62 20.84 6.51
N LEU A 700 -6.93 21.07 6.61
CA LEU A 700 -7.53 21.95 7.62
C LEU A 700 -7.28 21.42 9.04
N GLU A 701 -7.52 20.13 9.24
CA GLU A 701 -7.29 19.43 10.50
C GLU A 701 -5.80 19.36 10.83
N GLY A 702 -4.95 19.14 9.82
CA GLY A 702 -3.50 19.26 9.91
C GLY A 702 -3.04 20.60 10.49
N ILE A 703 -3.58 21.72 9.99
CA ILE A 703 -3.23 23.05 10.50
C ILE A 703 -3.78 23.24 11.92
N ARG A 704 -5.00 22.76 12.21
CA ARG A 704 -5.61 22.86 13.56
C ARG A 704 -4.74 22.18 14.61
N ILE A 705 -4.14 21.03 14.30
CA ILE A 705 -3.24 20.31 15.20
C ILE A 705 -1.90 21.01 15.35
N CYS A 706 -1.30 21.45 14.24
CA CYS A 706 -0.04 22.19 14.29
C CYS A 706 -0.16 23.47 15.13
N ARG A 707 -1.35 24.08 15.19
CA ARG A 707 -1.61 25.27 16.02
C ARG A 707 -1.90 24.93 17.48
N LYS A 708 -2.72 23.90 17.75
CA LYS A 708 -3.06 23.50 19.12
C LYS A 708 -1.86 22.87 19.84
N GLY A 709 -1.08 22.08 19.12
CA GLY A 709 0.12 21.41 19.62
C GLY A 709 1.36 22.32 19.65
N PHE A 710 2.51 21.68 19.76
CA PHE A 710 3.83 22.30 19.83
C PHE A 710 4.72 21.76 18.69
N PRO A 711 4.56 22.27 17.46
CA PRO A 711 5.16 21.69 16.25
C PRO A 711 6.69 21.81 16.23
N ASN A 712 7.25 22.74 17.01
CA ASN A 712 8.70 22.94 17.10
C ASN A 712 9.22 22.30 18.38
N ARG A 713 10.24 21.44 18.28
CA ARG A 713 10.89 20.82 19.44
C ARG A 713 12.40 20.77 19.30
N MET A 714 13.10 20.87 20.42
CA MET A 714 14.56 20.76 20.48
C MET A 714 15.00 19.92 21.68
N VAL A 715 16.02 19.10 21.49
CA VAL A 715 16.65 18.35 22.60
C VAL A 715 17.41 19.33 23.48
N TYR A 716 17.40 19.12 24.79
CA TYR A 716 18.01 20.07 25.73
C TYR A 716 19.50 20.38 25.49
N PRO A 717 20.39 19.43 25.11
CA PRO A 717 21.79 19.72 24.82
C PRO A 717 21.95 20.71 23.66
N ASP A 718 21.19 20.53 22.59
CA ASP A 718 21.19 21.43 21.42
C ASP A 718 20.62 22.80 21.77
N PHE A 719 19.51 22.82 22.52
CA PHE A 719 18.90 24.07 22.99
C PHE A 719 19.90 24.87 23.84
N LYS A 720 20.55 24.22 24.81
CA LYS A 720 21.58 24.83 25.68
C LYS A 720 22.75 25.33 24.85
N LEU A 721 23.31 24.51 23.95
CA LEU A 721 24.45 24.89 23.13
C LEU A 721 24.14 26.12 22.26
N ARG A 722 22.92 26.17 21.71
CA ARG A 722 22.48 27.20 20.78
C ARG A 722 22.10 28.52 21.45
N TYR A 723 21.33 28.46 22.54
CA TYR A 723 20.72 29.63 23.18
C TYR A 723 21.41 30.08 24.47
N LYS A 724 22.49 29.40 24.93
CA LYS A 724 23.30 29.88 26.07
C LYS A 724 23.77 31.33 25.94
N ILE A 725 23.91 31.82 24.70
CA ILE A 725 24.32 33.20 24.41
C ILE A 725 23.29 34.25 24.84
N LEU A 726 22.01 33.87 24.95
CA LEU A 726 20.94 34.77 25.39
C LEU A 726 21.07 35.08 26.88
N ASN A 727 21.46 34.08 27.68
CA ASN A 727 21.70 34.22 29.12
C ASN A 727 22.93 33.39 29.57
N PRO A 728 24.16 33.85 29.29
CA PRO A 728 25.37 33.08 29.59
C PRO A 728 25.60 32.92 31.10
N ALA A 729 25.21 33.91 31.91
CA ALA A 729 25.36 33.87 33.36
C ALA A 729 24.42 32.83 34.01
N GLY A 730 23.16 32.74 33.53
CA GLY A 730 22.22 31.70 33.96
C GLY A 730 22.64 30.30 33.49
N ALA A 731 23.08 30.17 32.24
CA ALA A 731 23.46 28.89 31.66
C ALA A 731 24.72 28.26 32.28
N GLN A 732 25.61 29.06 32.88
CA GLN A 732 26.80 28.58 33.59
C GLN A 732 26.50 28.07 35.01
N LYS A 733 25.44 28.56 35.66
CA LYS A 733 25.08 28.15 37.03
C LYS A 733 24.41 26.78 37.06
N GLU A 734 23.69 26.41 36.00
CA GLU A 734 22.95 25.16 35.92
C GLU A 734 23.69 24.09 35.09
N SER A 735 24.03 22.97 35.72
CA SER A 735 24.66 21.82 35.05
C SER A 735 23.65 21.04 34.22
N ASP A 736 22.44 20.81 34.75
CA ASP A 736 21.36 20.07 34.11
C ASP A 736 20.82 20.80 32.85
N PRO A 737 20.83 20.15 31.67
CA PRO A 737 20.35 20.76 30.42
C PRO A 737 18.89 21.22 30.47
N LYS A 738 18.00 20.49 31.18
CA LYS A 738 16.58 20.84 31.27
C LYS A 738 16.37 22.10 32.11
N LYS A 739 16.93 22.16 33.32
CA LYS A 739 16.89 23.37 34.16
C LYS A 739 17.54 24.57 33.46
N CYS A 740 18.67 24.35 32.79
CA CYS A 740 19.33 25.39 32.01
C CYS A 740 18.43 25.96 30.90
N ALA A 741 17.66 25.11 30.22
CA ALA A 741 16.71 25.56 29.21
C ALA A 741 15.59 26.43 29.84
N GLY A 742 15.06 26.02 31.00
CA GLY A 742 14.09 26.82 31.76
C GLY A 742 14.59 28.22 32.10
N VAL A 743 15.79 28.32 32.68
CA VAL A 743 16.41 29.62 33.04
C VAL A 743 16.67 30.51 31.82
N ILE A 744 17.02 29.92 30.67
CA ILE A 744 17.19 30.68 29.43
C ILE A 744 15.85 31.22 28.94
N LEU A 745 14.78 30.41 28.99
CA LEU A 745 13.44 30.80 28.53
C LEU A 745 12.77 31.84 29.44
N GLU A 746 12.96 31.74 30.75
CA GLU A 746 12.50 32.78 31.68
C GLU A 746 13.19 34.11 31.42
N ALA A 747 14.48 34.08 31.08
CA ALA A 747 15.25 35.28 30.79
C ALA A 747 14.88 35.96 29.46
N THR A 748 14.23 35.26 28.52
CA THR A 748 13.72 35.88 27.29
C THR A 748 12.38 36.57 27.47
N GLY A 749 11.69 36.36 28.59
CA GLY A 749 10.38 36.96 28.86
C GLY A 749 9.24 36.36 28.03
N LEU A 750 9.41 35.14 27.50
CA LEU A 750 8.35 34.42 26.79
C LEU A 750 7.25 34.00 27.77
N GLU A 751 6.00 34.13 27.34
CA GLU A 751 4.86 33.61 28.10
C GLU A 751 4.94 32.09 28.25
N ALA A 752 4.55 31.58 29.42
CA ALA A 752 4.63 30.16 29.73
C ALA A 752 3.81 29.29 28.75
N ASP A 753 2.74 29.79 28.15
CA ASP A 753 1.89 29.05 27.19
C ASP A 753 2.48 28.85 25.79
N LEU A 754 3.57 29.57 25.50
CA LEU A 754 4.27 29.49 24.22
C LEU A 754 5.27 28.33 24.18
N TYR A 755 5.60 27.73 25.32
CA TYR A 755 6.49 26.58 25.41
C TYR A 755 6.04 25.55 26.47
N ARG A 756 6.53 24.32 26.34
CA ARG A 756 6.38 23.27 27.35
C ARG A 756 7.70 22.53 27.53
N LEU A 757 8.04 22.22 28.78
CA LEU A 757 9.25 21.48 29.12
C LEU A 757 8.92 19.99 29.27
N GLY A 758 9.32 19.17 28.30
CA GLY A 758 9.19 17.71 28.35
C GLY A 758 10.30 17.05 29.19
N HIS A 759 10.37 15.72 29.14
CA HIS A 759 11.41 14.94 29.81
C HIS A 759 12.80 15.12 29.18
N THR A 760 12.91 15.04 27.85
CA THR A 760 14.18 15.12 27.10
C THR A 760 14.24 16.31 26.15
N LYS A 761 13.08 16.88 25.81
CA LYS A 761 12.94 17.97 24.82
C LYS A 761 12.19 19.17 25.40
N VAL A 762 12.46 20.33 24.82
CA VAL A 762 11.62 21.53 24.95
C VAL A 762 10.75 21.68 23.70
N PHE A 763 9.49 22.03 23.93
CA PHE A 763 8.44 22.16 22.93
C PHE A 763 8.01 23.63 22.80
N PHE A 764 7.79 24.09 21.58
CA PHE A 764 7.45 25.47 21.25
C PHE A 764 6.23 25.52 20.34
N ARG A 765 5.37 26.53 20.55
CA ARG A 765 4.32 26.84 19.59
C ARG A 765 4.91 27.37 18.28
N ALA A 766 4.09 27.39 17.24
CA ALA A 766 4.46 28.01 15.96
C ALA A 766 4.92 29.47 16.15
N GLY A 767 5.92 29.90 15.38
CA GLY A 767 6.51 31.24 15.44
C GLY A 767 7.51 31.52 16.59
N VAL A 768 7.38 30.85 17.75
CA VAL A 768 8.19 31.14 18.96
C VAL A 768 9.69 30.88 18.74
N LEU A 769 10.02 29.80 18.02
CA LEU A 769 11.41 29.49 17.70
C LEU A 769 12.05 30.57 16.81
N GLY A 770 11.27 31.21 15.93
CA GLY A 770 11.73 32.35 15.13
C GLY A 770 12.09 33.54 16.01
N GLN A 771 11.23 33.89 16.98
CA GLN A 771 11.50 34.94 17.95
C GLN A 771 12.79 34.66 18.75
N MET A 772 13.01 33.40 19.15
CA MET A 772 14.23 32.98 19.85
C MET A 772 15.48 33.16 18.98
N GLU A 773 15.40 32.90 17.67
CA GLU A 773 16.52 33.13 16.75
C GLU A 773 16.76 34.62 16.52
N GLU A 774 15.72 35.45 16.41
CA GLU A 774 15.88 36.92 16.31
C GLU A 774 16.63 37.49 17.51
N LEU A 775 16.22 37.12 18.74
CA LEU A 775 16.92 37.51 19.97
C LEU A 775 18.39 37.06 19.97
N ARG A 776 18.66 35.89 19.38
CA ARG A 776 20.01 35.32 19.28
C ARG A 776 20.83 36.04 18.21
N ASP A 777 20.25 36.37 17.08
CA ASP A 777 20.90 37.06 15.96
C ASP A 777 21.25 38.50 16.33
N GLU A 778 20.44 39.19 17.12
CA GLU A 778 20.79 40.49 17.68
C GLU A 778 22.06 40.43 18.54
N ARG A 779 22.23 39.35 19.32
CA ARG A 779 23.43 39.11 20.13
C ARG A 779 24.62 38.68 19.28
N LEU A 780 24.40 37.75 18.35
CA LEU A 780 25.43 37.26 17.44
C LEU A 780 25.95 38.36 16.51
N GLY A 781 25.09 39.26 16.02
CA GLY A 781 25.48 40.40 15.18
C GLY A 781 26.60 41.23 15.80
N LYS A 782 26.53 41.47 17.12
CA LYS A 782 27.58 42.16 17.88
C LYS A 782 28.88 41.35 17.93
N ILE A 783 28.80 40.06 18.25
CA ILE A 783 29.97 39.16 18.38
C ILE A 783 30.65 38.88 17.04
N VAL A 784 29.86 38.63 15.99
CA VAL A 784 30.35 38.41 14.62
C VAL A 784 31.07 39.66 14.12
N THR A 785 30.56 40.85 14.43
CA THR A 785 31.25 42.10 14.10
C THR A 785 32.62 42.19 14.79
N TRP A 786 32.72 41.80 16.06
CA TRP A 786 34.01 41.71 16.75
C TRP A 786 34.94 40.67 16.12
N MET A 787 34.44 39.47 15.82
CA MET A 787 35.23 38.42 15.17
C MET A 787 35.71 38.85 13.77
N GLN A 788 34.84 39.46 12.96
CA GLN A 788 35.20 40.02 11.66
C GLN A 788 36.29 41.10 11.80
N SER A 789 36.20 41.96 12.82
CA SER A 789 37.24 42.96 13.09
C SER A 789 38.58 42.32 13.44
N TRP A 790 38.58 41.26 14.26
CA TRP A 790 39.79 40.52 14.64
C TRP A 790 40.39 39.76 13.47
N ALA A 791 39.56 39.10 12.65
CA ALA A 791 39.99 38.38 11.46
C ALA A 791 40.58 39.32 10.41
N ARG A 792 39.91 40.45 10.14
CA ARG A 792 40.45 41.52 9.27
C ARG A 792 41.77 42.04 9.81
N GLY A 793 41.85 42.36 11.10
CA GLY A 793 43.09 42.82 11.74
C GLY A 793 44.22 41.78 11.68
N TYR A 794 43.92 40.50 11.88
CA TYR A 794 44.89 39.41 11.77
C TYR A 794 45.39 39.23 10.33
N LEU A 795 44.48 39.16 9.35
CA LEU A 795 44.82 39.06 7.93
C LEU A 795 45.68 40.25 7.49
N SER A 796 45.27 41.47 7.81
CA SER A 796 46.02 42.68 7.50
C SER A 796 47.42 42.67 8.12
N ARG A 797 47.58 42.24 9.39
CA ARG A 797 48.91 42.13 10.02
C ARG A 797 49.79 41.07 9.36
N LYS A 798 49.22 39.91 8.99
CA LYS A 798 49.95 38.84 8.28
C LYS A 798 50.40 39.30 6.89
N GLU A 799 49.51 39.96 6.16
CA GLU A 799 49.80 40.50 4.83
C GLU A 799 50.81 41.65 4.90
N PHE A 800 50.68 42.52 5.90
CA PHE A 800 51.66 43.58 6.15
C PHE A 800 53.06 43.02 6.46
N LYS A 801 53.17 41.96 7.27
CA LYS A 801 54.45 41.29 7.53
C LYS A 801 55.07 40.74 6.24
N LYS A 802 54.25 40.14 5.36
CA LYS A 802 54.70 39.68 4.03
C LYS A 802 55.22 40.85 3.18
N LEU A 803 54.54 42.00 3.20
CA LEU A 803 55.00 43.21 2.48
C LEU A 803 56.32 43.76 3.07
N GLN A 804 56.50 43.72 4.39
CA GLN A 804 57.75 44.10 5.05
C GLN A 804 58.91 43.18 4.65
N GLU A 805 58.69 41.86 4.69
CA GLU A 805 59.66 40.86 4.26
C GLU A 805 60.00 41.02 2.77
N GLN A 806 58.99 41.26 1.92
CA GLN A 806 59.20 41.56 0.50
C GLN A 806 60.05 42.80 0.27
N ARG A 807 59.86 43.87 1.06
CA ARG A 807 60.68 45.09 0.96
C ARG A 807 62.15 44.81 1.28
N LEU A 808 62.43 44.07 2.34
CA LEU A 808 63.79 43.67 2.72
C LEU A 808 64.41 42.73 1.67
N ALA A 809 63.66 41.73 1.23
CA ALA A 809 64.07 40.81 0.17
C ALA A 809 64.37 41.56 -1.12
N LEU A 810 63.55 42.54 -1.50
CA LEU A 810 63.76 43.37 -2.69
C LEU A 810 65.09 44.14 -2.62
N GLN A 811 65.45 44.69 -1.46
CA GLN A 811 66.75 45.37 -1.29
C GLN A 811 67.92 44.40 -1.45
N VAL A 812 67.81 43.18 -0.90
CA VAL A 812 68.82 42.13 -1.06
C VAL A 812 68.92 41.69 -2.52
N CYS A 813 67.79 41.46 -3.19
CA CYS A 813 67.71 41.13 -4.61
C CYS A 813 68.35 42.21 -5.48
N GLN A 814 68.03 43.49 -5.26
CA GLN A 814 68.62 44.62 -5.99
C GLN A 814 70.14 44.67 -5.80
N ARG A 815 70.63 44.48 -4.56
CA ARG A 815 72.07 44.42 -4.26
C ARG A 815 72.75 43.25 -4.98
N ASN A 816 72.13 42.07 -4.94
CA ASN A 816 72.65 40.86 -5.58
C ASN A 816 72.63 40.96 -7.11
N LEU A 817 71.58 41.53 -7.71
CA LEU A 817 71.51 41.81 -9.15
C LEU A 817 72.64 42.75 -9.60
N ARG A 818 72.89 43.84 -8.85
CA ARG A 818 74.01 44.75 -9.14
C ARG A 818 75.37 44.05 -9.02
N LYS A 819 75.56 43.20 -8.00
CA LYS A 819 76.79 42.41 -7.85
C LYS A 819 76.94 41.38 -8.96
N TYR A 820 75.87 40.66 -9.32
CA TYR A 820 75.85 39.67 -10.39
C TYR A 820 76.21 40.27 -11.74
N LEU A 821 75.71 41.47 -12.07
CA LEU A 821 76.09 42.19 -13.29
C LEU A 821 77.59 42.46 -13.40
N LYS A 822 78.29 42.65 -12.26
CA LYS A 822 79.76 42.77 -12.19
C LYS A 822 80.45 41.40 -12.19
N LEU A 823 79.92 40.44 -11.46
CA LEU A 823 80.48 39.09 -11.30
C LEU A 823 80.40 38.25 -12.59
N ARG A 824 79.33 38.39 -13.39
CA ARG A 824 79.12 37.58 -14.60
C ARG A 824 80.21 37.75 -15.66
N THR A 825 80.89 38.89 -15.68
CA THR A 825 82.02 39.16 -16.59
C THR A 825 83.38 38.84 -15.96
N TRP A 826 83.43 38.60 -14.64
CA TRP A 826 84.68 38.36 -13.92
C TRP A 826 85.24 36.95 -14.21
N PRO A 827 86.49 36.82 -14.69
CA PRO A 827 87.05 35.52 -15.08
C PRO A 827 87.08 34.47 -13.96
N TRP A 828 87.43 34.87 -12.74
CA TRP A 828 87.46 33.97 -11.58
C TRP A 828 86.07 33.42 -11.20
N TYR A 829 85.01 34.19 -11.38
CA TYR A 829 83.64 33.72 -11.14
C TYR A 829 83.20 32.70 -12.19
N LYS A 830 83.58 32.90 -13.46
CA LYS A 830 83.35 31.90 -14.53
C LYS A 830 84.12 30.60 -14.27
N LEU A 831 85.36 30.69 -13.78
CA LEU A 831 86.13 29.52 -13.36
C LEU A 831 85.45 28.81 -12.18
N TRP A 832 85.06 29.54 -11.14
CA TRP A 832 84.33 29.00 -9.99
C TRP A 832 83.02 28.31 -10.39
N GLN A 833 82.23 28.87 -11.31
CA GLN A 833 81.02 28.21 -11.81
C GLN A 833 81.28 26.88 -12.53
N LYS A 834 82.43 26.74 -13.21
CA LYS A 834 82.82 25.48 -13.85
C LYS A 834 83.40 24.46 -12.87
N VAL A 835 84.08 24.94 -11.81
CA VAL A 835 84.76 24.08 -10.83
C VAL A 835 83.83 23.67 -9.68
N ARG A 836 82.90 24.52 -9.25
CA ARG A 836 81.99 24.26 -8.12
C ARG A 836 81.20 22.95 -8.26
N PRO A 837 80.60 22.60 -9.42
CA PRO A 837 79.90 21.33 -9.59
C PRO A 837 80.80 20.09 -9.42
N LEU A 838 82.12 20.26 -9.60
CA LEU A 838 83.11 19.19 -9.45
C LEU A 838 83.57 19.00 -7.99
N LEU A 839 83.14 19.86 -7.07
CA LEU A 839 83.51 19.85 -5.64
C LEU A 839 82.38 19.39 -4.71
N ASN A 840 81.25 18.92 -5.26
CA ASN A 840 79.95 18.80 -4.59
C ASN A 840 79.76 17.59 -3.64
N VAL A 841 80.81 17.06 -3.02
CA VAL A 841 80.72 15.85 -2.19
C VAL A 841 79.97 16.08 -0.86
N GLU A 842 80.11 17.26 -0.25
CA GLU A 842 79.44 17.57 1.02
C GLU A 842 77.94 17.89 0.85
N GLU A 843 77.55 18.63 -0.20
CA GLU A 843 76.13 18.92 -0.50
C GLU A 843 75.36 17.62 -0.82
N GLU A 844 75.98 16.65 -1.51
CA GLU A 844 75.37 15.33 -1.75
C GLU A 844 75.24 14.49 -0.48
N ALA A 845 76.20 14.57 0.44
CA ALA A 845 76.15 13.85 1.71
C ALA A 845 75.00 14.35 2.62
N GLU A 846 74.79 15.66 2.68
CA GLU A 846 73.70 16.27 3.46
C GLU A 846 72.34 15.96 2.83
N ALA A 847 72.21 16.10 1.50
CA ALA A 847 70.99 15.73 0.78
C ALA A 847 70.64 14.23 0.95
N LYS A 848 71.64 13.34 0.94
CA LYS A 848 71.46 11.92 1.19
C LYS A 848 71.01 11.64 2.62
N ALA A 849 71.55 12.33 3.61
CA ALA A 849 71.15 12.20 5.01
C ALA A 849 69.68 12.62 5.22
N ASP A 850 69.26 13.73 4.61
CA ASP A 850 67.87 14.20 4.66
C ASP A 850 66.92 13.24 3.93
N LEU A 851 67.30 12.73 2.75
CA LEU A 851 66.52 11.71 2.03
C LEU A 851 66.37 10.43 2.88
N GLN A 852 67.45 10.01 3.54
CA GLN A 852 67.43 8.80 4.35
C GLN A 852 66.57 8.97 5.60
N ARG A 853 66.53 10.17 6.20
CA ARG A 853 65.61 10.49 7.29
C ARG A 853 64.15 10.50 6.85
N GLN A 854 63.85 11.08 5.69
CA GLN A 854 62.49 11.08 5.12
C GLN A 854 62.04 9.66 4.77
N LEU A 855 62.93 8.86 4.18
CA LEU A 855 62.67 7.46 3.82
C LEU A 855 62.44 6.59 5.06
N SER A 856 63.21 6.79 6.13
CA SER A 856 63.00 6.10 7.41
C SER A 856 61.64 6.44 8.02
N LYS A 857 61.25 7.72 8.02
CA LYS A 857 59.94 8.14 8.51
C LYS A 857 58.79 7.57 7.67
N ALA A 858 58.90 7.63 6.34
CA ALA A 858 57.90 7.08 5.43
C ALA A 858 57.75 5.56 5.60
N ASN A 859 58.86 4.84 5.80
CA ASN A 859 58.82 3.38 6.06
C ASN A 859 58.19 3.05 7.40
N ALA A 860 58.46 3.81 8.47
CA ALA A 860 57.84 3.62 9.78
C ALA A 860 56.33 3.88 9.72
N ASP A 861 55.90 4.96 9.07
CA ASP A 861 54.48 5.25 8.87
C ASP A 861 53.81 4.13 8.05
N ALA A 862 54.44 3.65 6.97
CA ALA A 862 53.92 2.57 6.14
C ALA A 862 53.76 1.25 6.92
N GLN A 863 54.71 0.89 7.78
CA GLN A 863 54.60 -0.30 8.63
C GLN A 863 53.46 -0.16 9.64
N LEU A 864 53.31 0.99 10.29
CA LEU A 864 52.22 1.25 11.22
C LEU A 864 50.85 1.14 10.55
N TRP A 865 50.71 1.70 9.34
CA TRP A 865 49.47 1.59 8.57
C TRP A 865 49.17 0.17 8.11
N ARG A 866 50.19 -0.62 7.72
CA ARG A 866 50.02 -2.04 7.40
C ARG A 866 49.53 -2.84 8.60
N GLN A 867 50.19 -2.67 9.76
CA GLN A 867 49.81 -3.39 10.97
C GLN A 867 48.38 -3.05 11.40
N LYS A 868 47.98 -1.77 11.36
CA LYS A 868 46.59 -1.37 11.64
C LYS A 868 45.59 -1.95 10.64
N TYR A 869 45.93 -1.97 9.35
CA TYR A 869 45.07 -2.55 8.32
C TYR A 869 44.88 -4.06 8.53
N GLU A 870 45.96 -4.80 8.78
CA GLU A 870 45.93 -6.25 8.99
C GLU A 870 45.24 -6.65 10.30
N SER A 871 45.51 -5.95 11.41
CA SER A 871 44.96 -6.30 12.72
C SER A 871 43.53 -5.80 12.97
N GLU A 872 43.23 -4.54 12.65
CA GLU A 872 41.93 -3.93 12.96
C GLU A 872 41.00 -3.91 11.74
N GLY A 873 41.55 -3.71 10.55
CA GLY A 873 40.78 -3.59 9.30
C GLY A 873 40.24 -4.92 8.80
N VAL A 874 41.12 -5.92 8.65
CA VAL A 874 40.76 -7.25 8.14
C VAL A 874 39.89 -8.00 9.15
N ALA A 875 40.27 -8.05 10.44
CA ALA A 875 39.50 -8.74 11.47
C ALA A 875 38.05 -8.22 11.55
N ARG A 876 37.86 -6.89 11.54
CA ARG A 876 36.53 -6.29 11.56
C ARG A 876 35.73 -6.55 10.27
N SER A 877 36.40 -6.68 9.13
CA SER A 877 35.77 -7.06 7.86
C SER A 877 35.30 -8.51 7.88
N GLU A 878 36.10 -9.41 8.45
CA GLU A 878 35.76 -10.83 8.60
C GLU A 878 34.60 -11.03 9.58
N GLU A 879 34.60 -10.35 10.72
CA GLU A 879 33.47 -10.36 11.67
C GLU A 879 32.16 -9.90 11.02
N LEU A 880 32.21 -8.84 10.20
CA LEU A 880 31.04 -8.33 9.49
C LEU A 880 30.54 -9.30 8.40
N GLU A 881 31.43 -9.92 7.64
CA GLU A 881 31.06 -10.95 6.66
C GLU A 881 30.49 -12.21 7.34
N GLU A 882 31.01 -12.61 8.50
CA GLU A 882 30.45 -13.72 9.27
C GLU A 882 29.05 -13.39 9.81
N ALA A 883 28.85 -12.18 10.36
CA ALA A 883 27.55 -11.71 10.81
C ALA A 883 26.53 -11.65 9.68
N LYS A 884 26.94 -11.16 8.50
CA LYS A 884 26.12 -11.14 7.28
C LYS A 884 25.74 -12.55 6.84
N ARG A 885 26.69 -13.50 6.84
CA ARG A 885 26.43 -14.91 6.49
C ARG A 885 25.45 -15.57 7.46
N LYS A 886 25.56 -15.29 8.77
CA LYS A 886 24.61 -15.77 9.79
C LYS A 886 23.20 -15.20 9.57
N LEU A 887 23.09 -13.91 9.26
CA LEU A 887 21.80 -13.27 8.95
C LEU A 887 21.17 -13.83 7.66
N GLN A 888 21.96 -14.04 6.61
CA GLN A 888 21.48 -14.68 5.38
C GLN A 888 20.99 -16.11 5.62
N ALA A 889 21.68 -16.90 6.46
CA ALA A 889 21.23 -18.24 6.81
C ALA A 889 19.89 -18.22 7.57
N ARG A 890 19.72 -17.31 8.54
CA ARG A 890 18.45 -17.13 9.25
C ARG A 890 17.32 -16.66 8.35
N LEU A 891 17.61 -15.77 7.38
CA LEU A 891 16.62 -15.32 6.40
C LEU A 891 16.13 -16.50 5.56
N ALA A 892 17.04 -17.32 5.03
CA ALA A 892 16.68 -18.49 4.24
C ALA A 892 15.85 -19.52 5.03
N GLU A 893 16.18 -19.74 6.31
CA GLU A 893 15.40 -20.62 7.20
C GLU A 893 13.99 -20.08 7.48
N ALA A 894 13.87 -18.76 7.68
CA ALA A 894 12.58 -18.10 7.84
C ALA A 894 11.74 -18.16 6.56
N GLU A 895 12.35 -17.95 5.38
CA GLU A 895 11.68 -18.10 4.08
C GLU A 895 11.18 -19.53 3.85
N GLU A 896 11.98 -20.55 4.18
CA GLU A 896 11.57 -21.96 4.08
C GLU A 896 10.42 -22.28 5.04
N THR A 897 10.44 -21.71 6.25
CA THR A 897 9.35 -21.85 7.23
C THR A 897 8.06 -21.20 6.73
N ILE A 898 8.16 -20.00 6.15
CA ILE A 898 7.01 -19.29 5.55
C ILE A 898 6.43 -20.08 4.38
N GLU A 899 7.27 -20.65 3.51
CA GLU A 899 6.81 -21.49 2.39
C GLU A 899 6.08 -22.74 2.90
N SER A 900 6.61 -23.40 3.94
CA SER A 900 5.95 -24.54 4.58
C SER A 900 4.59 -24.17 5.19
N LEU A 901 4.50 -23.02 5.86
CA LEU A 901 3.24 -22.52 6.42
C LEU A 901 2.23 -22.16 5.33
N ASN A 902 2.66 -21.51 4.25
CA ASN A 902 1.80 -21.20 3.11
C ASN A 902 1.23 -22.47 2.47
N GLN A 903 2.03 -23.53 2.30
CA GLN A 903 1.53 -24.82 1.81
C GLN A 903 0.47 -25.43 2.74
N LYS A 904 0.66 -25.34 4.06
CA LYS A 904 -0.35 -25.77 5.05
C LYS A 904 -1.62 -24.94 4.97
N CYS A 905 -1.52 -23.62 4.84
CA CYS A 905 -2.66 -22.73 4.68
C CYS A 905 -3.48 -23.11 3.43
N VAL A 906 -2.85 -23.29 2.27
CA VAL A 906 -3.54 -23.71 1.04
C VAL A 906 -4.23 -25.07 1.19
N ALA A 907 -3.61 -26.02 1.89
CA ALA A 907 -4.21 -27.33 2.18
C ALA A 907 -5.44 -27.21 3.11
N LEU A 908 -5.35 -26.34 4.12
CA LEU A 908 -6.47 -26.02 5.01
C LEU A 908 -7.61 -25.31 4.28
N GLU A 909 -7.30 -24.41 3.34
CA GLU A 909 -8.30 -23.73 2.51
C GLU A 909 -9.11 -24.74 1.66
N LYS A 910 -8.42 -25.69 1.03
CA LYS A 910 -9.07 -26.75 0.23
C LYS A 910 -9.93 -27.67 1.07
N THR A 911 -9.47 -28.04 2.27
CA THR A 911 -10.27 -28.87 3.18
C THR A 911 -11.48 -28.12 3.71
N LYS A 912 -11.33 -26.84 4.07
CA LYS A 912 -12.45 -25.95 4.41
C LYS A 912 -13.48 -25.87 3.28
N GLN A 913 -13.04 -25.72 2.04
CA GLN A 913 -13.95 -25.70 0.88
C GLN A 913 -14.71 -27.02 0.72
N ARG A 914 -14.03 -28.16 0.82
CA ARG A 914 -14.69 -29.48 0.74
C ARG A 914 -15.74 -29.64 1.85
N LEU A 915 -15.37 -29.30 3.08
CA LEU A 915 -16.28 -29.37 4.23
C LEU A 915 -17.46 -28.40 4.07
N ALA A 916 -17.25 -27.21 3.49
CA ALA A 916 -18.34 -26.27 3.23
C ALA A 916 -19.36 -26.84 2.23
N THR A 917 -18.90 -27.48 1.14
CA THR A 917 -19.80 -28.15 0.19
C THR A 917 -20.53 -29.32 0.85
N GLU A 918 -19.83 -30.16 1.63
CA GLU A 918 -20.46 -31.26 2.37
C GLU A 918 -21.53 -30.76 3.35
N VAL A 919 -21.29 -29.65 4.05
CA VAL A 919 -22.29 -29.03 4.94
C VAL A 919 -23.50 -28.51 4.17
N GLU A 920 -23.30 -27.89 3.00
CA GLU A 920 -24.39 -27.39 2.16
C GLU A 920 -25.27 -28.54 1.63
N ASP A 921 -24.65 -29.62 1.19
CA ASP A 921 -25.34 -30.83 0.73
C ASP A 921 -26.12 -31.50 1.88
N LEU A 922 -25.50 -31.64 3.05
CA LEU A 922 -26.16 -32.18 4.25
C LEU A 922 -27.31 -31.30 4.71
N GLN A 923 -27.20 -29.97 4.62
CA GLN A 923 -28.29 -29.06 4.96
C GLN A 923 -29.49 -29.25 4.03
N LEU A 924 -29.26 -29.42 2.73
CA LEU A 924 -30.32 -29.73 1.76
C LEU A 924 -31.00 -31.07 2.06
N GLU A 925 -30.24 -32.09 2.48
CA GLU A 925 -30.79 -33.37 2.90
C GLU A 925 -31.64 -33.25 4.16
N VAL A 926 -31.19 -32.48 5.16
CA VAL A 926 -31.93 -32.19 6.39
C VAL A 926 -33.23 -31.46 6.08
N ASP A 927 -33.21 -30.45 5.21
CA ASP A 927 -34.41 -29.70 4.82
C ASP A 927 -35.42 -30.60 4.09
N ARG A 928 -34.94 -31.50 3.22
CA ARG A 928 -35.77 -32.50 2.55
C ARG A 928 -36.38 -33.49 3.55
N ALA A 929 -35.59 -33.99 4.49
CA ALA A 929 -36.06 -34.90 5.54
C ALA A 929 -37.11 -34.23 6.44
N ASN A 930 -36.88 -32.97 6.84
CA ASN A 930 -37.83 -32.18 7.62
C ASN A 930 -39.14 -31.93 6.87
N ALA A 931 -39.09 -31.67 5.56
CA ALA A 931 -40.30 -31.54 4.74
C ALA A 931 -41.12 -32.84 4.71
N ILE A 932 -40.45 -34.00 4.60
CA ILE A 932 -41.09 -35.32 4.64
C ILE A 932 -41.68 -35.60 6.03
N ALA A 933 -40.94 -35.34 7.09
CA ALA A 933 -41.40 -35.52 8.48
C ALA A 933 -42.65 -34.66 8.77
N ASN A 934 -42.64 -33.39 8.38
CA ASN A 934 -43.80 -32.50 8.52
C ASN A 934 -45.02 -32.99 7.72
N ALA A 935 -44.80 -33.54 6.53
CA ALA A 935 -45.89 -34.13 5.73
C ALA A 935 -46.46 -35.40 6.38
N ALA A 936 -45.59 -36.24 6.96
CA ALA A 936 -46.00 -37.43 7.70
C ALA A 936 -46.78 -37.08 8.97
N GLU A 937 -46.33 -36.08 9.74
CA GLU A 937 -47.00 -35.63 10.97
C GLU A 937 -48.41 -35.07 10.66
N LYS A 938 -48.58 -34.33 9.55
CA LYS A 938 -49.89 -33.88 9.09
C LYS A 938 -50.82 -35.06 8.75
N LYS A 939 -50.30 -36.09 8.09
CA LYS A 939 -51.08 -37.31 7.80
C LYS A 939 -51.45 -38.06 9.07
N GLN A 940 -50.51 -38.18 10.02
CA GLN A 940 -50.77 -38.80 11.32
C GLN A 940 -51.91 -38.08 12.05
N LYS A 941 -51.87 -36.75 12.16
CA LYS A 941 -52.95 -35.96 12.80
C LYS A 941 -54.30 -36.15 12.11
N ALA A 942 -54.32 -36.32 10.79
CA ALA A 942 -55.54 -36.62 10.06
C ALA A 942 -56.08 -38.02 10.38
N PHE A 943 -55.20 -39.03 10.47
CA PHE A 943 -55.60 -40.38 10.89
C PHE A 943 -56.07 -40.40 12.35
N ASP A 944 -55.39 -39.73 13.27
CA ASP A 944 -55.80 -39.65 14.68
C ASP A 944 -57.20 -39.02 14.82
N LYS A 945 -57.52 -38.00 14.01
CA LYS A 945 -58.86 -37.42 13.96
C LYS A 945 -59.91 -38.44 13.51
N ILE A 946 -59.64 -39.16 12.42
CA ILE A 946 -60.53 -40.21 11.89
C ILE A 946 -60.73 -41.32 12.93
N ILE A 947 -59.65 -41.79 13.55
CA ILE A 947 -59.71 -42.82 14.60
C ILE A 947 -60.54 -42.31 15.79
N GLY A 948 -60.39 -41.05 16.18
CA GLY A 948 -61.21 -40.43 17.23
C GLY A 948 -62.71 -40.42 16.88
N GLU A 949 -63.06 -40.05 15.66
CA GLU A 949 -64.46 -40.07 15.17
C GLU A 949 -65.04 -41.49 15.18
N TRP A 950 -64.27 -42.50 14.74
CA TRP A 950 -64.71 -43.89 14.75
C TRP A 950 -64.81 -44.47 16.16
N LYS A 951 -63.95 -44.08 17.10
CA LYS A 951 -64.07 -44.47 18.51
C LYS A 951 -65.36 -43.95 19.12
N LEU A 952 -65.68 -42.67 18.91
CA LEU A 952 -66.97 -42.10 19.35
C LEU A 952 -68.15 -42.86 18.77
N LYS A 953 -68.09 -43.20 17.48
CA LYS A 953 -69.15 -43.94 16.80
C LYS A 953 -69.33 -45.37 17.34
N VAL A 954 -68.24 -46.03 17.74
CA VAL A 954 -68.29 -47.33 18.42
C VAL A 954 -68.90 -47.20 19.81
N ASP A 955 -68.54 -46.16 20.57
CA ASP A 955 -69.10 -45.92 21.90
C ASP A 955 -70.62 -45.63 21.81
N ASP A 956 -71.05 -44.84 20.82
CA ASP A 956 -72.47 -44.57 20.56
C ASP A 956 -73.25 -45.85 20.22
N LEU A 957 -72.72 -46.67 19.31
CA LEU A 957 -73.32 -47.96 18.93
C LEU A 957 -73.35 -48.95 20.11
N ALA A 958 -72.34 -48.94 20.97
CA ALA A 958 -72.31 -49.75 22.17
C ALA A 958 -73.38 -49.31 23.19
N ALA A 959 -73.59 -48.00 23.33
CA ALA A 959 -74.65 -47.45 24.17
C ALA A 959 -76.05 -47.79 23.64
N GLU A 960 -76.27 -47.71 22.32
CA GLU A 960 -77.51 -48.14 21.68
C GLU A 960 -77.78 -49.63 21.88
N LEU A 961 -76.74 -50.47 21.77
CA LEU A 961 -76.86 -51.90 22.01
C LEU A 961 -77.24 -52.23 23.46
N ASP A 962 -76.62 -51.56 24.45
CA ASP A 962 -76.96 -51.74 25.87
C ASP A 962 -78.39 -51.29 26.18
N ALA A 963 -78.84 -50.18 25.57
CA ALA A 963 -80.22 -49.72 25.66
C ALA A 963 -81.21 -50.75 25.09
N SER A 964 -80.93 -51.28 23.89
CA SER A 964 -81.74 -52.32 23.24
C SER A 964 -81.79 -53.62 24.06
N GLN A 965 -80.67 -54.02 24.66
CA GLN A 965 -80.63 -55.19 25.54
C GLN A 965 -81.44 -54.99 26.83
N LYS A 966 -81.44 -53.78 27.41
CA LYS A 966 -82.30 -53.44 28.56
C LYS A 966 -83.78 -53.49 28.21
N GLU A 967 -84.17 -52.97 27.05
CA GLU A 967 -85.55 -53.08 26.56
C GLU A 967 -85.97 -54.54 26.35
N CYS A 968 -85.10 -55.37 25.77
CA CYS A 968 -85.36 -56.79 25.58
C CYS A 968 -85.57 -57.54 26.92
N ARG A 969 -84.82 -57.18 27.96
CA ARG A 969 -85.03 -57.70 29.34
C ARG A 969 -86.36 -57.24 29.93
N ASN A 970 -86.77 -56.00 29.70
CA ASN A 970 -88.07 -55.48 30.15
C ASN A 970 -89.23 -56.24 29.49
N TYR A 971 -89.18 -56.42 28.16
CA TYR A 971 -90.19 -57.20 27.44
C TYR A 971 -90.24 -58.67 27.90
N SER A 972 -89.09 -59.28 28.19
CA SER A 972 -89.04 -60.64 28.74
C SER A 972 -89.72 -60.75 30.12
N THR A 973 -89.55 -59.73 30.97
CA THR A 973 -90.18 -59.68 32.30
C THR A 973 -91.70 -59.49 32.21
N GLU A 974 -92.15 -58.68 31.24
CA GLU A 974 -93.57 -58.47 30.95
C GLU A 974 -94.24 -59.73 30.39
N LEU A 975 -93.52 -60.48 29.55
CA LEU A 975 -93.95 -61.77 29.01
C LEU A 975 -94.10 -62.84 30.10
N PHE A 976 -93.24 -62.86 31.12
CA PHE A 976 -93.38 -63.75 32.28
C PHE A 976 -94.63 -63.43 33.11
N ARG A 977 -94.95 -62.15 33.27
CA ARG A 977 -96.13 -61.67 34.00
C ARG A 977 -97.44 -62.03 33.27
N LEU A 978 -97.45 -61.89 31.94
CA LEU A 978 -98.55 -62.31 31.07
C LEU A 978 -98.72 -63.85 31.04
N LYS A 979 -97.63 -64.61 31.11
CA LYS A 979 -97.68 -66.07 31.22
C LYS A 979 -98.36 -66.55 32.50
N GLY A 980 -98.05 -65.95 33.65
CA GLY A 980 -98.68 -66.31 34.93
C GLY A 980 -100.19 -66.04 34.95
N ALA A 981 -100.64 -64.92 34.38
CA ALA A 981 -102.07 -64.62 34.23
C ALA A 981 -102.80 -65.54 33.22
N TYR A 982 -102.05 -66.10 32.26
CA TYR A 982 -102.57 -67.04 31.27
C TYR A 982 -102.71 -68.47 31.81
N GLU A 983 -101.80 -68.91 32.70
CA GLU A 983 -101.84 -70.23 33.35
C GLU A 983 -103.04 -70.38 34.31
N GLU A 984 -103.37 -69.35 35.09
CA GLU A 984 -104.59 -69.32 35.94
C GLU A 984 -105.90 -69.39 35.13
N SER A 985 -105.90 -68.83 33.92
CA SER A 985 -107.04 -68.89 33.01
C SER A 985 -107.12 -70.22 32.24
N GLN A 986 -106.04 -71.01 32.17
CA GLN A 986 -106.03 -72.31 31.50
C GLN A 986 -106.53 -73.46 32.40
N GLU A 987 -106.28 -73.44 33.72
CA GLU A 987 -106.81 -74.47 34.65
C GLU A 987 -108.35 -74.51 34.68
N GLN A 988 -109.02 -73.37 34.55
CA GLN A 988 -110.49 -73.30 34.46
C GLN A 988 -111.04 -73.79 33.11
N LEU A 989 -110.20 -73.85 32.07
CA LEU A 989 -110.58 -74.28 30.72
C LEU A 989 -110.33 -75.78 30.48
N GLU A 990 -109.41 -76.41 31.22
CA GLU A 990 -109.08 -77.84 31.11
C GLU A 990 -110.19 -78.78 31.62
N ALA A 991 -110.99 -78.34 32.59
CA ALA A 991 -112.17 -79.07 33.06
C ALA A 991 -113.28 -79.19 32.00
N VAL A 992 -113.37 -78.22 31.07
CA VAL A 992 -114.38 -78.17 29.99
C VAL A 992 -113.83 -78.79 28.69
N ARG A 993 -112.51 -78.85 28.51
CA ARG A 993 -111.84 -79.38 27.29
C ARG A 993 -111.81 -80.90 27.17
N ARG A 994 -111.95 -81.67 28.25
CA ARG A 994 -112.06 -83.15 28.16
C ARG A 994 -113.35 -83.63 27.49
N GLU A 995 -114.39 -82.78 27.47
CA GLU A 995 -115.72 -83.14 26.98
C GLU A 995 -115.96 -82.75 25.50
N ASN A 996 -115.13 -81.86 24.95
CA ASN A 996 -115.05 -81.56 23.51
C ASN A 996 -113.96 -82.38 22.80
N LYS A 997 -113.74 -83.60 23.32
CA LYS A 997 -113.87 -84.84 22.55
C LYS A 997 -113.40 -84.73 21.11
N ASN A 998 -112.40 -85.54 20.79
CA ASN A 998 -112.48 -86.57 19.73
C ASN A 998 -113.15 -86.14 18.39
N LEU A 999 -113.05 -84.86 18.01
CA LEU A 999 -113.67 -84.23 16.84
C LEU A 999 -112.72 -83.25 16.13
N ALA A 1000 -111.49 -83.05 16.63
CA ALA A 1000 -110.51 -82.11 16.05
C ALA A 1000 -109.21 -82.77 15.54
N ASP A 1001 -108.90 -84.00 15.96
CA ASP A 1001 -107.76 -84.76 15.43
C ASP A 1001 -107.97 -85.20 13.96
N GLU A 1002 -109.20 -85.00 13.43
CA GLU A 1002 -109.55 -85.17 12.01
C GLU A 1002 -109.22 -83.93 11.16
N VAL A 1003 -108.60 -82.91 11.76
CA VAL A 1003 -107.97 -81.80 11.05
C VAL A 1003 -106.45 -81.90 11.18
N LYS A 1004 -105.89 -82.98 10.65
CA LYS A 1004 -105.40 -82.87 9.26
C LYS A 1004 -104.23 -81.89 9.20
N ASP A 1005 -103.03 -82.42 9.13
CA ASP A 1005 -102.44 -82.78 7.83
C ASP A 1005 -102.31 -81.60 6.85
N LEU A 1006 -102.34 -80.34 7.33
CA LEU A 1006 -102.14 -79.16 6.48
C LEU A 1006 -101.04 -78.19 6.95
N LEU A 1007 -100.40 -78.38 8.11
CA LEU A 1007 -99.32 -77.48 8.55
C LEU A 1007 -97.90 -78.04 8.42
N ASP A 1008 -97.75 -79.24 7.83
CA ASP A 1008 -96.46 -79.74 7.32
C ASP A 1008 -96.24 -79.40 5.83
N GLN A 1009 -97.08 -78.54 5.25
CA GLN A 1009 -96.85 -77.97 3.92
C GLN A 1009 -96.50 -76.48 3.96
N ILE A 1010 -95.20 -76.25 3.74
CA ILE A 1010 -94.66 -75.24 2.83
C ILE A 1010 -94.55 -73.82 3.43
N GLY A 1011 -93.42 -73.12 3.30
CA GLY A 1011 -92.27 -73.36 2.44
C GLY A 1011 -91.32 -72.17 2.52
N GLU A 1012 -90.03 -72.45 2.39
CA GLU A 1012 -89.23 -72.03 1.23
C GLU A 1012 -88.86 -70.55 1.27
N GLY A 1013 -87.59 -70.19 1.45
CA GLY A 1013 -86.55 -70.28 0.42
C GLY A 1013 -85.74 -68.97 0.56
N GLY A 1014 -84.46 -68.88 0.28
CA GLY A 1014 -83.77 -69.51 -0.83
C GLY A 1014 -83.29 -68.43 -1.81
N ARG A 1015 -82.06 -67.95 -1.57
CA ARG A 1015 -81.07 -67.40 -2.52
C ARG A 1015 -81.28 -66.00 -3.09
N ASN A 1016 -80.21 -65.21 -3.02
CA ASN A 1016 -79.49 -64.82 -4.23
C ASN A 1016 -77.98 -65.01 -4.03
N ILE A 1017 -77.50 -66.13 -4.56
CA ILE A 1017 -76.11 -66.63 -4.48
C ILE A 1017 -75.24 -66.06 -5.62
N HIS A 1018 -75.58 -64.87 -6.14
CA HIS A 1018 -74.92 -64.29 -7.31
C HIS A 1018 -74.00 -63.08 -7.01
N GLU A 1019 -74.10 -62.49 -5.82
CA GLU A 1019 -73.17 -61.42 -5.39
C GLU A 1019 -71.91 -61.96 -4.71
N ILE A 1020 -72.00 -63.18 -4.14
CA ILE A 1020 -70.91 -63.81 -3.37
C ILE A 1020 -69.80 -64.37 -4.29
N GLU A 1021 -70.15 -64.88 -5.47
CA GLU A 1021 -69.18 -65.44 -6.43
C GLU A 1021 -68.30 -64.34 -7.08
N LYS A 1022 -68.83 -63.11 -7.19
CA LYS A 1022 -68.14 -61.96 -7.81
C LYS A 1022 -67.20 -61.24 -6.83
N ALA A 1023 -67.53 -61.24 -5.54
CA ALA A 1023 -66.67 -60.73 -4.48
C ALA A 1023 -65.44 -61.62 -4.24
N ARG A 1024 -65.61 -62.94 -4.36
CA ARG A 1024 -64.52 -63.92 -4.16
C ARG A 1024 -63.35 -63.75 -5.15
N LYS A 1025 -63.63 -63.50 -6.44
CA LYS A 1025 -62.58 -63.31 -7.46
C LYS A 1025 -61.82 -61.98 -7.36
N ARG A 1026 -62.41 -60.94 -6.76
CA ARG A 1026 -61.69 -59.68 -6.48
C ARG A 1026 -60.77 -59.82 -5.26
N LEU A 1027 -61.22 -60.53 -4.23
CA LEU A 1027 -60.45 -60.78 -3.03
C LEU A 1027 -59.28 -61.75 -3.26
N GLU A 1028 -59.40 -62.72 -4.18
CA GLU A 1028 -58.26 -63.57 -4.58
C GLU A 1028 -57.18 -62.79 -5.33
N ALA A 1029 -57.53 -61.77 -6.14
CA ALA A 1029 -56.56 -60.92 -6.83
C ALA A 1029 -55.87 -59.91 -5.90
N GLU A 1030 -56.60 -59.28 -4.97
CA GLU A 1030 -56.03 -58.41 -3.94
C GLU A 1030 -55.11 -59.17 -2.97
N LYS A 1031 -55.44 -60.43 -2.67
CA LYS A 1031 -54.61 -61.30 -1.83
C LYS A 1031 -53.24 -61.56 -2.47
N ASP A 1032 -53.18 -61.88 -3.75
CA ASP A 1032 -51.91 -62.20 -4.42
C ASP A 1032 -51.05 -60.94 -4.62
N GLU A 1033 -51.66 -59.76 -4.82
CA GLU A 1033 -50.95 -58.47 -4.94
C GLU A 1033 -50.42 -57.97 -3.58
N LEU A 1034 -51.18 -58.16 -2.49
CA LEU A 1034 -50.74 -57.87 -1.12
C LEU A 1034 -49.66 -58.86 -0.64
N GLN A 1035 -49.70 -60.11 -1.10
CA GLN A 1035 -48.70 -61.11 -0.74
C GLN A 1035 -47.34 -60.83 -1.41
N ALA A 1036 -47.33 -60.34 -2.65
CA ALA A 1036 -46.11 -59.86 -3.30
C ALA A 1036 -45.54 -58.57 -2.66
N ALA A 1037 -46.41 -57.63 -2.28
CA ALA A 1037 -46.01 -56.41 -1.57
C ALA A 1037 -45.47 -56.70 -0.15
N LEU A 1038 -45.99 -57.73 0.51
CA LEU A 1038 -45.52 -58.20 1.82
C LEU A 1038 -44.12 -58.83 1.71
N GLU A 1039 -43.88 -59.68 0.69
CA GLU A 1039 -42.55 -60.28 0.46
C GLU A 1039 -41.49 -59.24 0.09
N GLU A 1040 -41.84 -58.22 -0.71
CA GLU A 1040 -40.94 -57.10 -1.03
C GLU A 1040 -40.65 -56.21 0.20
N ALA A 1041 -41.67 -55.94 1.02
CA ALA A 1041 -41.52 -55.20 2.28
C ALA A 1041 -40.70 -55.98 3.31
N GLU A 1042 -40.85 -57.30 3.42
CA GLU A 1042 -40.04 -58.15 4.30
C GLU A 1042 -38.58 -58.22 3.84
N ALA A 1043 -38.32 -58.26 2.54
CA ALA A 1043 -36.96 -58.19 1.98
C ALA A 1043 -36.30 -56.82 2.21
N ALA A 1044 -37.06 -55.72 2.03
CA ALA A 1044 -36.59 -54.37 2.34
C ALA A 1044 -36.34 -54.17 3.84
N ASN A 1045 -37.19 -54.74 4.71
CA ASN A 1045 -37.04 -54.68 6.16
C ASN A 1045 -35.83 -55.51 6.65
N ALA A 1046 -35.54 -56.66 6.02
CA ALA A 1046 -34.34 -57.42 6.29
C ALA A 1046 -33.06 -56.66 5.89
N SER A 1047 -33.08 -55.97 4.75
CA SER A 1047 -31.97 -55.11 4.30
C SER A 1047 -31.77 -53.89 5.22
N LEU A 1048 -32.86 -53.20 5.59
CA LEU A 1048 -32.84 -52.08 6.53
C LEU A 1048 -32.41 -52.49 7.93
N SER A 1049 -32.80 -53.68 8.41
CA SER A 1049 -32.38 -54.21 9.70
C SER A 1049 -30.89 -54.59 9.70
N ALA A 1050 -30.36 -55.10 8.58
CA ALA A 1050 -28.92 -55.33 8.39
C ALA A 1050 -28.13 -54.01 8.32
N ALA A 1051 -28.62 -53.00 7.60
CA ALA A 1051 -28.02 -51.67 7.53
C ALA A 1051 -28.06 -50.96 8.90
N LYS A 1052 -29.19 -51.07 9.61
CA LYS A 1052 -29.35 -50.56 10.98
C LYS A 1052 -28.35 -51.22 11.94
N ARG A 1053 -28.19 -52.54 11.91
CA ARG A 1053 -27.18 -53.23 12.73
C ARG A 1053 -25.76 -52.76 12.39
N LYS A 1054 -25.47 -52.54 11.11
CA LYS A 1054 -24.16 -52.06 10.68
C LYS A 1054 -23.89 -50.63 11.17
N LEU A 1055 -24.87 -49.75 11.03
CA LEU A 1055 -24.82 -48.39 11.54
C LEU A 1055 -24.79 -48.35 13.08
N GLU A 1056 -25.53 -49.19 13.79
CA GLU A 1056 -25.46 -49.31 15.24
C GLU A 1056 -24.06 -49.76 15.69
N THR A 1057 -23.44 -50.70 14.96
CA THR A 1057 -22.06 -51.13 15.23
C THR A 1057 -21.06 -50.01 14.95
N GLU A 1058 -21.21 -49.30 13.82
CA GLU A 1058 -20.37 -48.15 13.44
C GLU A 1058 -20.52 -46.99 14.44
N LEU A 1059 -21.73 -46.75 14.94
CA LEU A 1059 -22.05 -45.71 15.93
C LEU A 1059 -21.50 -46.07 17.31
N GLN A 1060 -21.42 -47.37 17.63
CA GLN A 1060 -20.78 -47.88 18.84
C GLN A 1060 -19.25 -47.78 18.76
N THR A 1061 -18.65 -48.07 17.60
CA THR A 1061 -17.21 -47.79 17.37
C THR A 1061 -16.92 -46.29 17.38
N LEU A 1062 -17.76 -45.45 16.78
CA LEU A 1062 -17.60 -44.00 16.83
C LEU A 1062 -17.75 -43.44 18.24
N HIS A 1063 -18.63 -44.00 19.09
CA HIS A 1063 -18.68 -43.63 20.50
C HIS A 1063 -17.41 -44.06 21.24
N SER A 1064 -16.87 -45.25 20.94
CA SER A 1064 -15.59 -45.69 21.50
C SER A 1064 -14.43 -44.79 21.06
N ASP A 1065 -14.37 -44.43 19.79
CA ASP A 1065 -13.35 -43.53 19.23
C ASP A 1065 -13.50 -42.11 19.79
N LEU A 1066 -14.73 -41.64 20.00
CA LEU A 1066 -15.01 -40.35 20.62
C LEU A 1066 -14.59 -40.34 22.09
N ASP A 1067 -14.84 -41.42 22.83
CA ASP A 1067 -14.40 -41.56 24.23
C ASP A 1067 -12.87 -41.70 24.33
N GLU A 1068 -12.21 -42.38 23.38
CA GLU A 1068 -10.75 -42.39 23.26
C GLU A 1068 -10.19 -41.01 22.95
N LEU A 1069 -10.76 -40.28 21.97
CA LEU A 1069 -10.38 -38.90 21.65
C LEU A 1069 -10.64 -37.94 22.79
N LEU A 1070 -11.72 -38.11 23.56
CA LEU A 1070 -12.01 -37.32 24.76
C LEU A 1070 -10.98 -37.60 25.87
N ASN A 1071 -10.57 -38.85 26.03
CA ASN A 1071 -9.53 -39.23 26.98
C ASN A 1071 -8.14 -38.77 26.53
N GLU A 1072 -7.83 -38.83 25.23
CA GLU A 1072 -6.60 -38.26 24.67
C GLU A 1072 -6.58 -36.73 24.80
N ALA A 1073 -7.71 -36.06 24.55
CA ALA A 1073 -7.86 -34.63 24.74
C ALA A 1073 -7.64 -34.24 26.21
N LYS A 1074 -8.27 -34.96 27.16
CA LYS A 1074 -8.04 -34.77 28.61
C LYS A 1074 -6.59 -35.03 29.00
N ASN A 1075 -5.98 -36.11 28.51
CA ASN A 1075 -4.57 -36.42 28.77
C ASN A 1075 -3.64 -35.37 28.17
N SER A 1076 -3.99 -34.80 27.01
CA SER A 1076 -3.25 -33.71 26.38
C SER A 1076 -3.41 -32.41 27.17
N GLU A 1077 -4.58 -32.14 27.74
CA GLU A 1077 -4.85 -30.99 28.59
C GLU A 1077 -4.11 -31.11 29.93
N GLU A 1078 -4.06 -32.31 30.53
CA GLU A 1078 -3.25 -32.58 31.71
C GLU A 1078 -1.74 -32.49 31.44
N LYS A 1079 -1.28 -32.97 30.28
CA LYS A 1079 0.12 -32.78 29.83
C LYS A 1079 0.43 -31.32 29.58
N ALA A 1080 -0.48 -30.55 29.00
CA ALA A 1080 -0.33 -29.12 28.79
C ALA A 1080 -0.32 -28.35 30.12
N LYS A 1081 -1.18 -28.71 31.08
CA LYS A 1081 -1.16 -28.14 32.44
C LYS A 1081 0.14 -28.47 33.17
N LYS A 1082 0.63 -29.72 33.09
CA LYS A 1082 1.95 -30.10 33.63
C LYS A 1082 3.08 -29.33 32.96
N ALA A 1083 3.09 -29.23 31.63
CA ALA A 1083 4.09 -28.47 30.89
C ALA A 1083 4.04 -26.96 31.22
N MET A 1084 2.86 -26.42 31.50
CA MET A 1084 2.69 -25.02 31.90
C MET A 1084 3.18 -24.77 33.33
N VAL A 1085 2.97 -25.72 34.24
CA VAL A 1085 3.55 -25.71 35.61
C VAL A 1085 5.07 -25.90 35.56
N ASP A 1086 5.58 -26.80 34.72
CA ASP A 1086 7.01 -27.01 34.52
C ASP A 1086 7.68 -25.81 33.85
N ALA A 1087 7.01 -25.14 32.91
CA ALA A 1087 7.47 -23.90 32.31
C ALA A 1087 7.49 -22.74 33.31
N ALA A 1088 6.51 -22.65 34.22
CA ALA A 1088 6.53 -21.69 35.31
C ALA A 1088 7.68 -21.99 36.29
N ARG A 1089 7.90 -23.27 36.64
CA ARG A 1089 9.03 -23.68 37.49
C ARG A 1089 10.38 -23.41 36.83
N LEU A 1090 10.53 -23.70 35.54
CA LEU A 1090 11.74 -23.39 34.76
C LEU A 1090 11.94 -21.88 34.59
N ALA A 1091 10.89 -21.09 34.51
CA ALA A 1091 10.98 -19.63 34.49
C ALA A 1091 11.45 -19.07 35.84
N ASP A 1092 11.01 -19.66 36.95
CA ASP A 1092 11.49 -19.31 38.29
C ASP A 1092 12.93 -19.80 38.54
N GLU A 1093 13.31 -20.99 38.08
CA GLU A 1093 14.69 -21.48 38.09
C GLU A 1093 15.60 -20.61 37.21
N LEU A 1094 15.13 -20.18 36.02
CA LEU A 1094 15.87 -19.28 35.15
C LEU A 1094 16.04 -17.89 35.77
N ARG A 1095 15.04 -17.38 36.50
CA ARG A 1095 15.16 -16.15 37.28
C ARG A 1095 16.18 -16.29 38.41
N ALA A 1096 16.12 -17.38 39.16
CA ALA A 1096 17.09 -17.67 40.21
C ALA A 1096 18.52 -17.77 39.63
N GLU A 1097 18.68 -18.37 38.47
CA GLU A 1097 19.98 -18.49 37.79
C GLU A 1097 20.45 -17.18 37.16
N GLN A 1098 19.54 -16.34 36.67
CA GLN A 1098 19.87 -14.98 36.23
C GLN A 1098 20.31 -14.09 37.40
N ASP A 1099 19.65 -14.19 38.56
CA ASP A 1099 20.06 -13.49 39.78
C ASP A 1099 21.40 -14.04 40.32
N HIS A 1100 21.62 -15.36 40.24
CA HIS A 1100 22.89 -15.98 40.59
C HIS A 1100 24.02 -15.54 39.64
N ALA A 1101 23.75 -15.46 38.33
CA ALA A 1101 24.70 -14.99 37.33
C ALA A 1101 25.04 -13.50 37.52
N GLN A 1102 24.05 -12.65 37.81
CA GLN A 1102 24.29 -11.24 38.16
C GLN A 1102 25.12 -11.09 39.44
N THR A 1103 24.90 -11.96 40.43
CA THR A 1103 25.66 -11.95 41.69
C THR A 1103 27.11 -12.40 41.44
N GLN A 1104 27.32 -13.42 40.62
CA GLN A 1104 28.65 -13.87 40.20
C GLN A 1104 29.37 -12.82 39.34
N GLU A 1105 28.66 -12.08 38.49
CA GLU A 1105 29.26 -11.00 37.71
C GLU A 1105 29.65 -9.80 38.57
N LYS A 1106 28.86 -9.47 39.60
CA LYS A 1106 29.26 -8.49 40.62
C LYS A 1106 30.50 -8.96 41.39
N LEU A 1107 30.57 -10.24 41.75
CA LEU A 1107 31.74 -10.83 42.43
C LEU A 1107 32.98 -10.83 41.51
N ARG A 1108 32.81 -11.12 40.21
CA ARG A 1108 33.87 -11.04 39.20
C ARG A 1108 34.41 -9.63 39.08
N LYS A 1109 33.54 -8.61 39.02
CA LYS A 1109 33.96 -7.20 39.01
C LYS A 1109 34.67 -6.77 40.30
N ALA A 1110 34.26 -7.30 41.45
CA ALA A 1110 34.94 -7.06 42.72
C ALA A 1110 36.33 -7.72 42.76
N LEU A 1111 36.46 -8.95 42.24
CA LEU A 1111 37.75 -9.65 42.10
C LEU A 1111 38.66 -8.99 41.07
N GLU A 1112 38.13 -8.51 39.94
CA GLU A 1112 38.89 -7.71 38.96
C GLU A 1112 39.41 -6.42 39.59
N ALA A 1113 38.62 -5.76 40.45
CA ALA A 1113 39.08 -4.58 41.20
C ALA A 1113 40.17 -4.93 42.23
N GLN A 1114 40.06 -6.08 42.92
CA GLN A 1114 41.12 -6.56 43.83
C GLN A 1114 42.39 -6.98 43.10
N ILE A 1115 42.29 -7.64 41.93
CA ILE A 1115 43.44 -7.98 41.08
C ILE A 1115 44.13 -6.69 40.63
N LYS A 1116 43.36 -5.65 40.28
CA LYS A 1116 43.91 -4.35 39.90
C LYS A 1116 44.60 -3.64 41.07
N ASP A 1117 44.06 -3.71 42.29
CA ASP A 1117 44.72 -3.19 43.50
C ASP A 1117 46.00 -3.97 43.83
N LEU A 1118 45.97 -5.31 43.68
CA LEU A 1118 47.15 -6.17 43.86
C LEU A 1118 48.21 -5.95 42.78
N GLN A 1119 47.82 -5.66 41.54
CA GLN A 1119 48.75 -5.26 40.47
C GLN A 1119 49.37 -3.90 40.76
N VAL A 1120 48.60 -2.92 41.25
CA VAL A 1120 49.16 -1.64 41.69
C VAL A 1120 50.14 -1.84 42.86
N ARG A 1121 49.82 -2.72 43.83
CA ARG A 1121 50.75 -3.05 44.92
C ARG A 1121 51.98 -3.84 44.47
N LEU A 1122 51.85 -4.67 43.45
CA LEU A 1122 52.97 -5.39 42.83
C LEU A 1122 53.87 -4.39 42.09
N ASP A 1123 53.29 -3.47 41.31
CA ASP A 1123 54.02 -2.41 40.63
C ASP A 1123 54.71 -1.46 41.63
N GLU A 1124 54.08 -1.16 42.78
CA GLU A 1124 54.69 -0.41 43.88
C GLU A 1124 55.81 -1.20 44.59
N ALA A 1125 55.66 -2.52 44.75
CA ALA A 1125 56.69 -3.38 45.31
C ALA A 1125 57.89 -3.57 44.37
N GLU A 1126 57.64 -3.71 43.06
CA GLU A 1126 58.66 -3.75 42.02
C GLU A 1126 59.39 -2.40 41.91
N ALA A 1127 58.67 -1.28 41.99
CA ALA A 1127 59.26 0.05 42.03
C ALA A 1127 60.09 0.31 43.31
N ASN A 1128 59.71 -0.28 44.44
CA ASN A 1128 60.50 -0.22 45.68
C ASN A 1128 61.71 -1.17 45.66
N ALA A 1129 61.60 -2.34 45.02
CA ALA A 1129 62.73 -3.25 44.78
C ALA A 1129 63.78 -2.63 43.84
N LEU A 1130 63.35 -1.84 42.85
CA LEU A 1130 64.23 -1.07 41.96
C LEU A 1130 64.90 0.16 42.62
N LYS A 1131 64.50 0.54 43.84
CA LYS A 1131 65.16 1.60 44.64
C LYS A 1131 66.06 1.06 45.75
N GLY A 1132 66.19 -0.27 45.87
CA GLY A 1132 66.95 -0.96 46.93
C GLY A 1132 68.28 -1.57 46.49
N THR A 1133 68.78 -1.25 45.29
CA THR A 1133 70.13 -1.62 44.81
C THR A 1133 70.87 -0.43 44.27
#